data_AF-A0A409VAM0-F1
#
_entry.id   AF-A0A409VAM0-F1
#
_cell.length_a   1.000
_cell.length_b   1.000
_cell.length_c   1.000
_cell.angle_alpha   90.00
_cell.angle_beta   90.00
_cell.angle_gamma   90.00
#
_symmetry.space_group_name_H-M   'P 1'
#
loop_
_entity.id
_entity.type
_entity.pdbx_description
1 polymer ?
#
loop_
_entity_poly.entity_id
_entity_poly.type
_entity_poly.pdbx_seq_one_letter_code
_entity_poly.pdbx_strand_id
1 'polypeptide(L)'
;MASTHVDEFSFDHPQNHGHGKWRRLKLLKLEDEHYSTISRKFYRGWKHPNKTKPQIRAIFKILYPDASLKPFHRYRAYVLTSPALRGKVKNPVNEQLLFHGTNRSCKLVEDTGRILLCGLMDCNLCSVIRNSFDVKRCGSKNKFKRFGNGIYTTSCSSKADDYTYNADESAKLRVMVVSRVVVGNPLTRRTNATSLTEPPEGYHSVIGEPGIDLNYEETVVYDNDAIRPAFLIVYGDMPVVEGKTKIQSIIANLFKTPCQTVLLGCVREFLFKNPVADSSSSFPPNDQTLYYPAPGELIHLNVDMSSHIPLALSILGTLASHYPLGGSQKPQAPPPAAAPVAAPPNAPSASGQTNGTAAQPSAGSTAAPKPSNASITSNTGSNSIPGGLNPINPIALCDYCQLRPKHFDGSKTHPYCGKTCANKKLNGVAPSNGQANNVSANSGNCHFCHNRPKYSDGNKTHDYCSKACARSANGPQRRGTTSGSTNGRNASHSPLPTSQQASSTAICQAPGCQNPPHSAGQDYCSIAHKTLGETLCLMCLQAPKMANSHFCSQTCIDDAESKGPMILEVPQGHVTFKSVAEQFKASWRHTGSSCPPVRRVYKIVTPAQSLAAYNAYRAAVEARGQFVSSGRSAGNENRRWHGTKRSCNLGDKGHTQFCSNTSCSLCSIMRSSFDITLWGKKTGWGRFGKGIYTSSTSSKSNDYSQNDCKSPLKAILLNKVVVGKGCKLLQDNTTLTAPPAGFDSVLAEKGGSLNYDELVVYNNDAIRPSFLVMYEP
;
A
#
# COMPACT_ATOMS: atom_id res chain seq x y z
N MET A 1 -6.00 -36.71 5.18
CA MET A 1 -5.78 -35.27 5.44
C MET A 1 -5.74 -34.56 4.10
N ALA A 2 -6.39 -33.39 3.94
CA ALA A 2 -6.28 -32.63 2.71
C ALA A 2 -4.99 -31.79 2.73
N SER A 3 -4.13 -31.92 1.73
CA SER A 3 -2.99 -31.01 1.55
C SER A 3 -3.53 -29.62 1.25
N THR A 4 -3.24 -28.64 2.12
CA THR A 4 -3.64 -27.25 1.93
C THR A 4 -2.76 -26.61 0.85
N HIS A 5 -3.06 -26.90 -0.41
CA HIS A 5 -2.32 -26.39 -1.56
C HIS A 5 -2.46 -24.87 -1.64
N VAL A 6 -1.49 -24.16 -1.07
CA VAL A 6 -1.40 -22.70 -1.15
C VAL A 6 -1.35 -22.28 -2.61
N ASP A 7 -2.10 -21.24 -2.97
CA ASP A 7 -2.14 -20.73 -4.35
C ASP A 7 -0.76 -20.19 -4.78
N GLU A 8 -0.30 -20.51 -5.98
CA GLU A 8 1.04 -20.15 -6.47
C GLU A 8 1.27 -18.64 -6.65
N PHE A 9 0.21 -17.81 -6.53
CA PHE A 9 0.26 -16.34 -6.49
C PHE A 9 0.17 -15.78 -5.06
N SER A 10 0.07 -16.62 -4.02
CA SER A 10 0.16 -16.18 -2.63
C SER A 10 1.60 -15.83 -2.23
N PHE A 11 1.78 -14.88 -1.31
CA PHE A 11 3.04 -14.65 -0.59
C PHE A 11 3.47 -15.88 0.20
N ASP A 12 2.50 -16.64 0.70
CA ASP A 12 2.68 -17.76 1.62
C ASP A 12 3.07 -19.07 0.89
N HIS A 13 3.16 -19.03 -0.45
CA HIS A 13 3.60 -20.15 -1.27
C HIS A 13 5.14 -20.28 -1.24
N PRO A 14 5.72 -21.48 -1.06
CA PRO A 14 7.17 -21.65 -0.83
C PRO A 14 8.09 -21.00 -1.87
N GLN A 15 7.69 -21.00 -3.15
CA GLN A 15 8.48 -20.38 -4.23
C GLN A 15 8.49 -18.84 -4.19
N ASN A 16 7.70 -18.20 -3.32
CA ASN A 16 7.51 -16.75 -3.25
C ASN A 16 8.12 -16.11 -1.99
N HIS A 17 8.96 -16.86 -1.24
CA HIS A 17 9.67 -16.35 -0.07
C HIS A 17 10.41 -15.02 -0.35
N GLY A 18 10.36 -14.09 0.60
CA GLY A 18 10.92 -12.75 0.46
C GLY A 18 10.10 -11.78 -0.41
N HIS A 19 8.97 -12.21 -0.96
CA HIS A 19 7.94 -11.31 -1.49
C HIS A 19 6.91 -10.94 -0.41
N GLY A 20 6.00 -10.02 -0.75
CA GLY A 20 5.04 -9.48 0.21
C GLY A 20 4.38 -8.20 -0.28
N LYS A 21 3.62 -7.51 0.59
CA LYS A 21 2.88 -6.27 0.27
C LYS A 21 3.73 -5.21 -0.47
N TRP A 22 5.01 -5.09 -0.12
CA TRP A 22 5.95 -4.11 -0.70
C TRP A 22 6.87 -4.69 -1.78
N ARG A 23 6.73 -5.97 -2.15
CA ARG A 23 7.47 -6.64 -3.23
C ARG A 23 6.53 -7.55 -4.03
N ARG A 24 5.34 -7.05 -4.39
CA ARG A 24 4.29 -7.85 -5.06
C ARG A 24 4.67 -8.34 -6.45
N LEU A 25 5.55 -7.65 -7.16
CA LEU A 25 5.98 -8.03 -8.49
C LEU A 25 7.25 -8.89 -8.40
N LYS A 26 7.14 -10.17 -8.77
CA LYS A 26 8.25 -11.12 -8.88
C LYS A 26 8.63 -11.22 -10.37
N LEU A 27 9.81 -10.71 -10.72
CA LEU A 27 10.33 -10.84 -12.09
C LEU A 27 10.50 -12.33 -12.42
N LEU A 28 9.90 -12.78 -13.53
CA LEU A 28 10.13 -14.11 -14.06
C LEU A 28 11.47 -14.15 -14.80
N LYS A 29 12.16 -15.28 -14.73
CA LYS A 29 13.32 -15.54 -15.58
C LYS A 29 12.87 -15.96 -17.00
N LEU A 30 13.78 -15.99 -17.96
CA LEU A 30 13.46 -16.41 -19.34
C LEU A 30 13.12 -17.92 -19.40
N GLU A 31 13.72 -18.70 -18.50
CA GLU A 31 13.55 -20.15 -18.39
C GLU A 31 12.28 -20.55 -17.61
N ASP A 32 11.51 -19.58 -17.11
CA ASP A 32 10.27 -19.82 -16.37
C ASP A 32 9.14 -20.23 -17.33
N GLU A 33 8.42 -21.31 -17.02
CA GLU A 33 7.33 -21.81 -17.87
C GLU A 33 6.23 -20.75 -18.06
N HIS A 34 5.95 -19.95 -17.04
CA HIS A 34 4.99 -18.84 -17.14
C HIS A 34 5.52 -17.74 -18.06
N TYR A 35 6.84 -17.46 -18.06
CA TYR A 35 7.43 -16.49 -19.01
C TYR A 35 7.23 -16.95 -20.45
N SER A 36 7.53 -18.23 -20.74
CA SER A 36 7.36 -18.83 -22.06
C SER A 36 5.90 -18.88 -22.50
N THR A 37 4.99 -19.29 -21.60
CA THR A 37 3.55 -19.40 -21.87
C THR A 37 2.91 -18.03 -22.12
N ILE A 38 3.19 -17.04 -21.26
CA ILE A 38 2.67 -15.68 -21.41
C ILE A 38 3.25 -15.01 -22.67
N SER A 39 4.54 -15.19 -22.97
CA SER A 39 5.16 -14.67 -24.20
C SER A 39 4.54 -15.26 -25.47
N ARG A 40 4.39 -16.59 -25.53
CA ARG A 40 3.76 -17.30 -26.65
C ARG A 40 2.33 -16.82 -26.88
N LYS A 41 1.56 -16.61 -25.80
CA LYS A 41 0.19 -16.11 -25.85
C LYS A 41 0.10 -14.62 -26.21
N PHE A 42 1.05 -13.79 -25.77
CA PHE A 42 1.14 -12.38 -26.17
C PHE A 42 1.37 -12.26 -27.68
N TYR A 43 2.32 -12.99 -28.24
CA TYR A 43 2.63 -12.92 -29.67
C TYR A 43 1.56 -13.58 -30.56
N ARG A 44 0.88 -14.65 -30.09
CA ARG A 44 -0.32 -15.21 -30.75
C ARG A 44 -1.55 -14.30 -30.66
N GLY A 45 -1.66 -13.53 -29.58
CA GLY A 45 -2.73 -12.54 -29.39
C GLY A 45 -2.55 -11.25 -30.20
N TRP A 46 -1.39 -11.05 -30.85
CA TRP A 46 -1.09 -9.81 -31.58
C TRP A 46 -1.67 -9.86 -33.00
N LYS A 47 -3.00 -9.79 -33.10
CA LYS A 47 -3.79 -10.00 -34.32
C LYS A 47 -4.08 -8.75 -35.16
N HIS A 48 -3.70 -7.55 -34.69
CA HIS A 48 -3.97 -6.30 -35.42
C HIS A 48 -2.95 -6.13 -36.55
N PRO A 49 -3.34 -6.11 -37.84
CA PRO A 49 -2.38 -6.09 -38.95
C PRO A 49 -1.55 -4.81 -38.98
N ASN A 50 -2.18 -3.66 -38.72
CA ASN A 50 -1.55 -2.34 -38.80
C ASN A 50 -0.72 -1.98 -37.54
N LYS A 51 -0.55 -2.89 -36.58
CA LYS A 51 0.23 -2.66 -35.35
C LYS A 51 1.55 -3.43 -35.39
N THR A 52 2.66 -2.71 -35.49
CA THR A 52 4.02 -3.24 -35.29
C THR A 52 4.09 -4.12 -34.04
N LYS A 53 4.58 -5.36 -34.19
CA LYS A 53 4.65 -6.35 -33.11
C LYS A 53 5.80 -5.98 -32.14
N PRO A 54 5.50 -5.55 -30.91
CA PRO A 54 6.49 -4.96 -30.01
C PRO A 54 7.26 -6.04 -29.24
N GLN A 55 8.50 -5.74 -28.88
CA GLN A 55 9.32 -6.66 -28.08
C GLN A 55 8.88 -6.69 -26.61
N ILE A 56 8.71 -7.88 -26.04
CA ILE A 56 8.61 -8.07 -24.58
C ILE A 56 9.96 -7.75 -23.93
N ARG A 57 9.94 -7.01 -22.83
CA ARG A 57 11.12 -6.58 -22.06
C ARG A 57 11.23 -7.27 -20.70
N ALA A 58 10.09 -7.57 -20.09
CA ALA A 58 10.00 -8.30 -18.82
C ALA A 58 8.57 -8.84 -18.62
N ILE A 59 8.44 -9.90 -17.83
CA ILE A 59 7.16 -10.38 -17.31
C ILE A 59 7.31 -10.56 -15.81
N PHE A 60 6.37 -10.02 -15.04
CA PHE A 60 6.33 -10.16 -13.58
C PHE A 60 5.11 -10.96 -13.16
N LYS A 61 5.28 -11.94 -12.27
CA LYS A 61 4.18 -12.55 -11.51
C LYS A 61 3.69 -11.55 -10.45
N ILE A 62 2.37 -11.44 -10.31
CA ILE A 62 1.71 -10.54 -9.36
C ILE A 62 1.30 -11.35 -8.13
N LEU A 63 1.81 -10.98 -6.97
CA LEU A 63 1.64 -11.72 -5.72
C LEU A 63 0.73 -11.01 -4.72
N TYR A 64 -0.02 -11.81 -3.95
CA TYR A 64 -1.08 -11.38 -3.03
C TYR A 64 -0.93 -12.04 -1.65
N PRO A 65 -1.47 -11.45 -0.57
CA PRO A 65 -1.70 -12.23 0.65
C PRO A 65 -2.84 -13.22 0.39
N ASP A 66 -2.76 -14.42 0.97
CA ASP A 66 -3.78 -15.48 0.80
C ASP A 66 -5.23 -14.97 1.00
N ALA A 67 -5.45 -14.13 2.01
CA ALA A 67 -6.75 -13.50 2.30
C ALA A 67 -7.36 -12.67 1.14
N SER A 68 -6.56 -12.18 0.17
CA SER A 68 -7.06 -11.49 -1.03
C SER A 68 -7.39 -12.45 -2.20
N LEU A 69 -6.93 -13.70 -2.12
CA LEU A 69 -7.22 -14.76 -3.09
C LEU A 69 -8.45 -15.58 -2.66
N LYS A 70 -8.72 -15.74 -1.36
CA LYS A 70 -9.90 -16.45 -0.83
C LYS A 70 -11.24 -16.12 -1.51
N PRO A 71 -11.56 -14.86 -1.86
CA PRO A 71 -12.83 -14.57 -2.53
C PRO A 71 -12.88 -15.12 -3.96
N PHE A 72 -11.77 -15.03 -4.70
CA PHE A 72 -11.61 -15.67 -6.03
C PHE A 72 -11.65 -17.20 -5.92
N HIS A 73 -11.06 -17.79 -4.86
CA HIS A 73 -11.18 -19.23 -4.60
C HIS A 73 -12.62 -19.66 -4.29
N ARG A 74 -13.40 -18.83 -3.58
CA ARG A 74 -14.84 -19.06 -3.35
C ARG A 74 -15.64 -18.98 -4.64
N TYR A 75 -15.43 -17.95 -5.47
CA TYR A 75 -16.09 -17.85 -6.77
C TYR A 75 -15.75 -19.06 -7.65
N ARG A 76 -14.47 -19.45 -7.70
CA ARG A 76 -14.00 -20.67 -8.38
C ARG A 76 -14.70 -21.93 -7.86
N ALA A 77 -14.85 -22.08 -6.55
CA ALA A 77 -15.55 -23.21 -5.93
C ALA A 77 -17.06 -23.20 -6.20
N TYR A 78 -17.70 -22.02 -6.22
CA TYR A 78 -19.08 -21.86 -6.65
C TYR A 78 -19.27 -22.33 -8.11
N VAL A 79 -18.42 -21.85 -9.02
CA VAL A 79 -18.47 -22.25 -10.44
C VAL A 79 -18.24 -23.76 -10.62
N LEU A 80 -17.38 -24.41 -9.82
CA LEU A 80 -17.23 -25.88 -9.82
C LEU A 80 -18.54 -26.65 -9.56
N THR A 81 -19.50 -26.08 -8.83
CA THR A 81 -20.78 -26.74 -8.54
C THR A 81 -21.81 -26.62 -9.67
N SER A 82 -21.54 -25.80 -10.70
CA SER A 82 -22.47 -25.52 -11.79
C SER A 82 -22.83 -26.79 -12.59
N PRO A 83 -24.13 -27.12 -12.76
CA PRO A 83 -24.55 -28.27 -13.56
C PRO A 83 -23.97 -28.29 -14.98
N ALA A 84 -23.81 -27.12 -15.61
CA ALA A 84 -23.26 -26.95 -16.96
C ALA A 84 -21.75 -27.25 -17.08
N LEU A 85 -21.07 -27.53 -15.97
CA LEU A 85 -19.63 -27.87 -15.92
C LEU A 85 -19.35 -29.28 -15.38
N ARG A 86 -20.38 -30.06 -15.05
CA ARG A 86 -20.24 -31.48 -14.66
C ARG A 86 -19.47 -32.27 -15.73
N GLY A 87 -18.61 -33.18 -15.29
CA GLY A 87 -17.78 -34.02 -16.18
C GLY A 87 -16.53 -33.35 -16.78
N LYS A 88 -16.36 -32.02 -16.67
CA LYS A 88 -15.17 -31.33 -17.21
C LYS A 88 -13.94 -31.54 -16.31
N VAL A 89 -13.20 -32.63 -16.52
CA VAL A 89 -11.98 -32.93 -15.73
C VAL A 89 -10.85 -31.94 -16.04
N LYS A 90 -10.62 -31.63 -17.34
CA LYS A 90 -9.54 -30.74 -17.78
C LYS A 90 -10.01 -29.29 -17.78
N ASN A 91 -9.45 -28.48 -16.88
CA ASN A 91 -9.86 -27.09 -16.61
C ASN A 91 -11.35 -26.94 -16.22
N PRO A 92 -11.75 -27.47 -15.04
CA PRO A 92 -13.16 -27.67 -14.68
C PRO A 92 -14.01 -26.40 -14.60
N VAL A 93 -13.40 -25.24 -14.32
CA VAL A 93 -14.09 -23.94 -14.22
C VAL A 93 -13.92 -23.07 -15.46
N ASN A 94 -13.29 -23.58 -16.53
CA ASN A 94 -12.88 -22.77 -17.68
C ASN A 94 -12.04 -21.55 -17.23
N GLU A 95 -11.01 -21.79 -16.42
CA GLU A 95 -10.08 -20.76 -15.98
C GLU A 95 -9.17 -20.36 -17.14
N GLN A 96 -9.16 -19.09 -17.51
CA GLN A 96 -8.37 -18.58 -18.64
C GLN A 96 -7.45 -17.46 -18.20
N LEU A 97 -6.27 -17.40 -18.83
CA LEU A 97 -5.41 -16.22 -18.78
C LEU A 97 -5.87 -15.23 -19.85
N LEU A 98 -6.28 -14.02 -19.49
CA LEU A 98 -6.81 -13.03 -20.44
C LEU A 98 -6.19 -11.64 -20.22
N PHE A 99 -6.02 -10.90 -21.30
CA PHE A 99 -5.35 -9.60 -21.32
C PHE A 99 -6.30 -8.47 -20.92
N HIS A 100 -5.76 -7.47 -20.21
CA HIS A 100 -6.42 -6.22 -19.89
C HIS A 100 -5.41 -5.06 -19.96
N GLY A 101 -5.64 -4.12 -20.87
CA GLY A 101 -4.90 -2.86 -20.94
C GLY A 101 -5.59 -1.77 -20.13
N THR A 102 -4.81 -0.86 -19.53
CA THR A 102 -5.36 0.21 -18.69
C THR A 102 -4.39 1.39 -18.59
N ASN A 103 -4.82 2.48 -17.93
CA ASN A 103 -4.01 3.68 -17.75
C ASN A 103 -2.93 3.48 -16.66
N ARG A 104 -1.70 3.93 -16.93
CA ARG A 104 -0.56 3.98 -16.01
C ARG A 104 -0.02 5.41 -15.89
N SER A 105 -0.22 6.03 -14.72
CA SER A 105 0.32 7.37 -14.38
C SER A 105 1.64 7.34 -13.60
N CYS A 106 2.49 6.35 -13.83
CA CYS A 106 3.77 6.23 -13.13
C CYS A 106 4.76 5.30 -13.84
N LYS A 107 6.02 5.32 -13.43
CA LYS A 107 7.10 4.49 -14.00
C LYS A 107 7.19 3.08 -13.40
N LEU A 108 6.06 2.48 -13.02
CA LEU A 108 6.02 1.09 -12.54
C LEU A 108 6.60 0.16 -13.62
N VAL A 109 7.59 -0.64 -13.25
CA VAL A 109 8.34 -1.57 -14.11
C VAL A 109 8.93 -0.98 -15.40
N GLU A 110 9.17 0.33 -15.41
CA GLU A 110 9.91 1.02 -16.48
C GLU A 110 11.40 0.62 -16.49
N ASP A 111 11.90 0.12 -15.36
CA ASP A 111 13.06 -0.77 -15.29
C ASP A 111 12.77 -1.89 -14.26
N THR A 112 13.63 -2.90 -14.19
CA THR A 112 13.47 -4.06 -13.30
C THR A 112 13.58 -3.73 -11.80
N GLY A 113 14.02 -2.51 -11.44
CA GLY A 113 14.05 -2.02 -10.06
C GLY A 113 12.75 -1.33 -9.61
N ARG A 114 11.99 -0.71 -10.52
CA ARG A 114 10.75 0.02 -10.20
C ARG A 114 9.54 -0.89 -9.95
N ILE A 115 9.64 -1.83 -9.01
CA ILE A 115 8.59 -2.82 -8.68
C ILE A 115 7.55 -2.35 -7.64
N LEU A 116 7.62 -1.10 -7.17
CA LEU A 116 6.72 -0.54 -6.16
C LEU A 116 5.46 0.08 -6.77
N LEU A 117 4.29 -0.44 -6.38
CA LEU A 117 2.98 0.06 -6.81
C LEU A 117 2.71 1.44 -6.19
N CYS A 118 2.39 2.44 -7.02
CA CYS A 118 2.16 3.80 -6.53
C CYS A 118 0.81 3.96 -5.83
N GLY A 119 0.70 5.00 -5.01
CA GLY A 119 -0.54 5.33 -4.28
C GLY A 119 -1.64 5.96 -5.14
N LEU A 120 -1.26 6.57 -6.27
CA LEU A 120 -2.09 7.43 -7.14
C LEU A 120 -3.46 6.81 -7.47
N MET A 121 -4.50 7.65 -7.50
CA MET A 121 -5.90 7.22 -7.69
C MET A 121 -6.27 7.08 -9.17
N ASP A 122 -5.66 7.90 -10.02
CA ASP A 122 -5.76 7.92 -11.48
C ASP A 122 -4.90 6.83 -12.16
N CYS A 123 -3.90 6.31 -11.45
CA CYS A 123 -3.06 5.21 -11.94
C CYS A 123 -3.81 3.87 -11.82
N ASN A 124 -4.78 3.65 -12.71
CA ASN A 124 -5.65 2.48 -12.75
C ASN A 124 -4.87 1.16 -12.66
N LEU A 125 -3.73 1.04 -13.35
CA LEU A 125 -2.84 -0.12 -13.24
C LEU A 125 -2.44 -0.42 -11.78
N CYS A 126 -1.93 0.57 -11.05
CA CYS A 126 -1.56 0.40 -9.66
C CYS A 126 -2.76 0.21 -8.73
N SER A 127 -3.95 0.65 -9.11
CA SER A 127 -5.19 0.30 -8.39
C SER A 127 -5.54 -1.18 -8.57
N VAL A 128 -5.61 -1.66 -9.81
CA VAL A 128 -5.96 -3.05 -10.16
C VAL A 128 -4.99 -4.04 -9.53
N ILE A 129 -3.67 -3.79 -9.61
CA ILE A 129 -2.66 -4.69 -9.02
C ILE A 129 -2.70 -4.69 -7.47
N ARG A 130 -3.09 -3.57 -6.83
CA ARG A 130 -3.26 -3.50 -5.36
C ARG A 130 -4.54 -4.20 -4.90
N ASN A 131 -5.66 -3.92 -5.57
CA ASN A 131 -7.01 -4.10 -5.05
C ASN A 131 -7.86 -5.16 -5.80
N SER A 132 -7.32 -5.76 -6.88
CA SER A 132 -8.10 -6.44 -7.93
C SER A 132 -8.98 -5.47 -8.75
N PHE A 133 -9.77 -6.05 -9.66
CA PHE A 133 -10.77 -5.37 -10.46
C PHE A 133 -12.00 -4.96 -9.63
N ASP A 134 -12.74 -3.98 -10.16
CA ASP A 134 -13.96 -3.44 -9.55
C ASP A 134 -14.95 -3.09 -10.68
N VAL A 135 -16.00 -3.89 -10.83
CA VAL A 135 -17.09 -3.72 -11.83
C VAL A 135 -17.65 -2.30 -11.79
N LYS A 136 -17.71 -1.66 -10.62
CA LYS A 136 -18.21 -0.28 -10.44
C LYS A 136 -17.27 0.78 -11.08
N ARG A 137 -16.05 0.40 -11.47
CA ARG A 137 -15.07 1.27 -12.16
C ARG A 137 -14.86 0.90 -13.62
N CYS A 138 -15.30 -0.27 -14.07
CA CYS A 138 -15.04 -0.76 -15.42
C CYS A 138 -15.88 -0.03 -16.48
N GLY A 139 -15.26 0.21 -17.65
CA GLY A 139 -15.86 1.04 -18.69
C GLY A 139 -16.05 2.52 -18.31
N SER A 140 -15.29 3.04 -17.35
CA SER A 140 -15.29 4.49 -17.01
C SER A 140 -14.63 5.37 -18.09
N LYS A 141 -13.74 4.79 -18.93
CA LYS A 141 -13.04 5.47 -20.02
C LYS A 141 -13.91 5.63 -21.28
N ASN A 142 -14.83 4.70 -21.55
CA ASN A 142 -15.64 4.65 -22.76
C ASN A 142 -17.13 4.56 -22.39
N LYS A 143 -17.96 5.52 -22.87
CA LYS A 143 -19.42 5.52 -22.61
C LYS A 143 -20.13 4.29 -23.18
N PHE A 144 -19.67 3.79 -24.33
CA PHE A 144 -20.20 2.59 -24.98
C PHE A 144 -19.53 1.32 -24.43
N LYS A 145 -20.34 0.36 -23.96
CA LYS A 145 -19.90 -0.94 -23.45
C LYS A 145 -20.72 -2.04 -24.15
N ARG A 146 -20.08 -2.85 -25.01
CA ARG A 146 -20.76 -3.80 -25.93
C ARG A 146 -21.66 -4.81 -25.22
N PHE A 147 -21.21 -5.30 -24.08
CA PHE A 147 -21.93 -6.24 -23.21
C PHE A 147 -22.19 -5.60 -21.84
N GLY A 148 -22.54 -4.32 -21.85
CA GLY A 148 -22.90 -3.57 -20.64
C GLY A 148 -21.81 -3.50 -19.58
N ASN A 149 -22.20 -3.49 -18.32
CA ASN A 149 -21.39 -3.11 -17.17
C ASN A 149 -20.67 -4.31 -16.50
N GLY A 150 -19.69 -4.89 -17.20
CA GLY A 150 -18.77 -5.88 -16.64
C GLY A 150 -17.29 -5.49 -16.74
N ILE A 151 -16.41 -6.39 -16.31
CA ILE A 151 -14.95 -6.31 -16.42
C ILE A 151 -14.53 -6.93 -17.76
N TYR A 152 -14.04 -6.08 -18.67
CA TYR A 152 -13.64 -6.47 -20.02
C TYR A 152 -12.20 -7.00 -20.05
N THR A 153 -12.03 -8.17 -20.66
CA THR A 153 -10.75 -8.81 -20.97
C THR A 153 -10.79 -9.43 -22.37
N THR A 154 -9.66 -9.90 -22.90
CA THR A 154 -9.60 -10.49 -24.25
C THR A 154 -8.45 -11.49 -24.40
N SER A 155 -8.58 -12.48 -25.30
CA SER A 155 -7.44 -13.29 -25.75
C SER A 155 -6.49 -12.55 -26.70
N CYS A 156 -6.92 -11.41 -27.25
CA CYS A 156 -6.21 -10.60 -28.24
C CYS A 156 -5.36 -9.50 -27.54
N SER A 157 -4.07 -9.77 -27.33
CA SER A 157 -3.13 -8.80 -26.72
C SER A 157 -3.09 -7.47 -27.46
N SER A 158 -3.15 -7.46 -28.80
CA SER A 158 -3.15 -6.21 -29.57
C SER A 158 -4.46 -5.42 -29.44
N LYS A 159 -5.56 -6.02 -28.96
CA LYS A 159 -6.79 -5.31 -28.58
C LYS A 159 -6.73 -4.79 -27.15
N ALA A 160 -6.16 -5.56 -26.22
CA ALA A 160 -5.86 -5.04 -24.88
C ALA A 160 -4.94 -3.81 -24.95
N ASP A 161 -3.98 -3.79 -25.89
CA ASP A 161 -3.10 -2.67 -26.17
C ASP A 161 -3.84 -1.36 -26.52
N ASP A 162 -5.03 -1.38 -27.14
CA ASP A 162 -5.82 -0.16 -27.41
C ASP A 162 -6.27 0.57 -26.14
N TYR A 163 -6.38 -0.16 -25.02
CA TYR A 163 -6.77 0.38 -23.72
C TYR A 163 -5.55 0.80 -22.87
N THR A 164 -4.35 0.36 -23.24
CA THR A 164 -3.08 0.65 -22.57
C THR A 164 -2.63 2.08 -22.85
N TYR A 165 -2.39 2.87 -21.80
CA TYR A 165 -1.99 4.28 -21.93
C TYR A 165 -1.05 4.73 -20.81
N ASN A 166 0.08 5.34 -21.17
CA ASN A 166 0.95 6.03 -20.21
C ASN A 166 0.47 7.48 -20.06
N ALA A 167 0.06 7.88 -18.86
CA ALA A 167 -0.20 9.28 -18.53
C ALA A 167 1.07 10.03 -18.06
N ASP A 168 2.18 9.30 -17.85
CA ASP A 168 3.53 9.85 -17.72
C ASP A 168 4.23 9.75 -19.08
N GLU A 169 4.30 10.86 -19.82
CA GLU A 169 4.90 10.96 -21.16
C GLU A 169 6.39 10.58 -21.20
N SER A 170 7.05 10.63 -20.04
CA SER A 170 8.46 10.26 -19.90
C SER A 170 8.66 8.76 -19.64
N ALA A 171 7.57 7.98 -19.56
CA ALA A 171 7.58 6.52 -19.57
C ALA A 171 7.43 5.99 -21.01
N LYS A 172 8.42 5.21 -21.47
CA LYS A 172 8.62 4.83 -22.88
C LYS A 172 8.16 3.39 -23.18
N LEU A 173 8.18 2.51 -22.19
CA LEU A 173 7.62 1.16 -22.33
C LEU A 173 6.10 1.18 -22.10
N ARG A 174 5.38 0.27 -22.77
CA ARG A 174 3.97 -0.03 -22.50
C ARG A 174 3.87 -1.21 -21.54
N VAL A 175 2.75 -1.30 -20.80
CA VAL A 175 2.50 -2.41 -19.89
C VAL A 175 1.04 -2.85 -19.93
N MET A 176 0.80 -4.16 -19.88
CA MET A 176 -0.56 -4.72 -19.82
C MET A 176 -0.65 -5.85 -18.79
N VAL A 177 -1.84 -6.02 -18.21
CA VAL A 177 -2.12 -7.06 -17.22
C VAL A 177 -2.57 -8.33 -17.95
N VAL A 178 -2.10 -9.48 -17.50
CA VAL A 178 -2.74 -10.77 -17.75
C VAL A 178 -3.38 -11.23 -16.46
N SER A 179 -4.65 -11.62 -16.51
CA SER A 179 -5.43 -12.01 -15.34
C SER A 179 -5.88 -13.46 -15.46
N ARG A 180 -5.95 -14.16 -14.32
CA ARG A 180 -6.73 -15.40 -14.20
C ARG A 180 -8.20 -15.02 -14.14
N VAL A 181 -8.99 -15.53 -15.07
CA VAL A 181 -10.42 -15.28 -15.22
C VAL A 181 -11.16 -16.61 -15.15
N VAL A 182 -12.09 -16.75 -14.23
CA VAL A 182 -13.02 -17.88 -14.17
C VAL A 182 -14.15 -17.60 -15.16
N VAL A 183 -14.05 -18.15 -16.37
CA VAL A 183 -15.02 -17.92 -17.45
C VAL A 183 -16.28 -18.77 -17.25
N GLY A 184 -16.16 -19.91 -16.55
CA GLY A 184 -17.25 -20.83 -16.26
C GLY A 184 -17.94 -21.36 -17.51
N ASN A 185 -19.27 -21.38 -17.46
CA ASN A 185 -20.13 -21.49 -18.65
C ASN A 185 -20.35 -20.08 -19.25
N PRO A 186 -19.76 -19.74 -20.42
CA PRO A 186 -19.96 -18.44 -21.07
C PRO A 186 -21.19 -18.44 -21.98
N LEU A 187 -21.90 -17.31 -22.07
CA LEU A 187 -22.81 -17.06 -23.19
C LEU A 187 -22.01 -16.48 -24.35
N THR A 188 -21.91 -17.21 -25.46
CA THR A 188 -21.35 -16.69 -26.72
C THR A 188 -22.35 -15.74 -27.39
N ARG A 189 -21.88 -14.58 -27.86
CA ARG A 189 -22.66 -13.59 -28.61
C ARG A 189 -21.88 -13.04 -29.79
N ARG A 190 -22.56 -12.77 -30.91
CA ARG A 190 -22.03 -12.03 -32.07
C ARG A 190 -22.62 -10.62 -32.22
N THR A 191 -23.60 -10.28 -31.39
CA THR A 191 -24.27 -8.99 -31.33
C THR A 191 -24.21 -8.38 -29.93
N ASN A 192 -24.18 -7.05 -29.87
CA ASN A 192 -24.13 -6.28 -28.62
C ASN A 192 -25.30 -6.65 -27.67
N ALA A 193 -25.08 -6.42 -26.38
CA ALA A 193 -26.06 -6.47 -25.30
C ALA A 193 -25.70 -5.40 -24.25
N THR A 194 -25.88 -4.14 -24.62
CA THR A 194 -25.37 -2.96 -23.89
C THR A 194 -26.00 -2.74 -22.52
N SER A 195 -27.14 -3.39 -22.25
CA SER A 195 -27.91 -3.29 -21.00
C SER A 195 -27.47 -4.27 -19.89
N LEU A 196 -26.63 -5.27 -20.17
CA LEU A 196 -26.24 -6.28 -19.19
C LEU A 196 -25.51 -5.67 -17.99
N THR A 197 -25.88 -6.05 -16.77
CA THR A 197 -25.17 -5.72 -15.53
C THR A 197 -24.62 -6.94 -14.79
N GLU A 198 -25.02 -8.13 -15.24
CA GLU A 198 -24.73 -9.46 -14.69
C GLU A 198 -24.72 -10.47 -15.87
N PRO A 199 -24.17 -11.70 -15.72
CA PRO A 199 -24.29 -12.69 -16.78
C PRO A 199 -25.76 -13.15 -16.89
N PRO A 200 -26.27 -13.45 -18.10
CA PRO A 200 -27.59 -14.07 -18.25
C PRO A 200 -27.70 -15.40 -17.50
N GLU A 201 -28.93 -15.78 -17.13
CA GLU A 201 -29.22 -16.96 -16.33
C GLU A 201 -28.60 -18.25 -16.91
N GLY A 202 -28.02 -19.09 -16.05
CA GLY A 202 -27.28 -20.29 -16.44
C GLY A 202 -25.83 -20.05 -16.92
N TYR A 203 -25.40 -18.79 -17.05
CA TYR A 203 -24.06 -18.40 -17.46
C TYR A 203 -23.31 -17.63 -16.37
N HIS A 204 -21.98 -17.54 -16.53
CA HIS A 204 -21.07 -16.91 -15.56
C HIS A 204 -20.30 -15.73 -16.19
N SER A 205 -20.32 -15.64 -17.51
CA SER A 205 -19.60 -14.65 -18.32
C SER A 205 -20.26 -14.51 -19.69
N VAL A 206 -19.89 -13.48 -20.45
CA VAL A 206 -20.22 -13.34 -21.87
C VAL A 206 -18.93 -13.37 -22.69
N ILE A 207 -18.93 -14.11 -23.80
CA ILE A 207 -17.89 -14.04 -24.83
C ILE A 207 -18.48 -13.41 -26.07
N GLY A 208 -17.97 -12.24 -26.45
CA GLY A 208 -18.17 -11.68 -27.77
C GLY A 208 -17.27 -12.36 -28.78
N GLU A 209 -17.84 -13.05 -29.76
CA GLU A 209 -17.10 -13.60 -30.91
C GLU A 209 -16.89 -12.54 -32.00
N PRO A 210 -15.82 -12.66 -32.82
CA PRO A 210 -15.70 -11.89 -34.06
C PRO A 210 -16.88 -12.15 -35.00
N GLY A 211 -17.40 -11.09 -35.64
CA GLY A 211 -18.61 -11.13 -36.44
C GLY A 211 -19.22 -9.73 -36.59
N ILE A 212 -20.56 -9.67 -36.67
CA ILE A 212 -21.36 -8.47 -37.00
C ILE A 212 -20.90 -7.22 -36.24
N ASP A 213 -20.80 -7.30 -34.91
CA ASP A 213 -20.47 -6.14 -34.07
C ASP A 213 -18.98 -6.02 -33.71
N LEU A 214 -18.15 -7.02 -34.03
CA LEU A 214 -16.88 -7.28 -33.34
C LEU A 214 -15.76 -7.74 -34.28
N ASN A 215 -14.66 -7.00 -34.31
CA ASN A 215 -13.47 -7.38 -35.09
C ASN A 215 -12.56 -8.37 -34.34
N TYR A 216 -12.65 -8.44 -33.01
CA TYR A 216 -11.86 -9.35 -32.16
C TYR A 216 -12.62 -9.70 -30.87
N GLU A 217 -12.38 -10.91 -30.40
CA GLU A 217 -12.97 -11.51 -29.21
C GLU A 217 -12.85 -10.65 -27.93
N GLU A 218 -13.89 -10.63 -27.10
CA GLU A 218 -13.91 -10.05 -25.76
C GLU A 218 -14.59 -10.99 -24.77
N THR A 219 -14.02 -11.15 -23.57
CA THR A 219 -14.61 -11.91 -22.46
C THR A 219 -14.96 -10.96 -21.33
N VAL A 220 -16.21 -10.98 -20.89
CA VAL A 220 -16.75 -10.08 -19.88
C VAL A 220 -17.28 -10.89 -18.70
N VAL A 221 -16.74 -10.61 -17.51
CA VAL A 221 -17.24 -11.13 -16.22
C VAL A 221 -17.84 -9.99 -15.41
N TYR A 222 -18.89 -10.27 -14.64
CA TYR A 222 -19.66 -9.24 -13.91
C TYR A 222 -19.52 -9.35 -12.39
N ASP A 223 -18.60 -10.21 -11.92
CA ASP A 223 -18.21 -10.34 -10.52
C ASP A 223 -16.74 -9.93 -10.35
N ASN A 224 -16.45 -9.18 -9.29
CA ASN A 224 -15.08 -8.81 -8.89
C ASN A 224 -14.21 -10.03 -8.54
N ASP A 225 -14.84 -11.13 -8.11
CA ASP A 225 -14.18 -12.36 -7.68
C ASP A 225 -14.06 -13.42 -8.77
N ALA A 226 -14.67 -13.19 -9.94
CA ALA A 226 -14.40 -13.98 -11.14
C ALA A 226 -12.97 -13.79 -11.70
N ILE A 227 -12.21 -12.79 -11.23
CA ILE A 227 -10.95 -12.38 -11.84
C ILE A 227 -9.89 -11.93 -10.84
N ARG A 228 -8.63 -12.31 -11.08
CA ARG A 228 -7.45 -11.80 -10.35
C ARG A 228 -6.30 -11.49 -11.33
N PRO A 229 -5.67 -10.30 -11.26
CA PRO A 229 -4.42 -10.03 -11.99
C PRO A 229 -3.36 -11.07 -11.62
N ALA A 230 -2.68 -11.63 -12.62
CA ALA A 230 -1.74 -12.74 -12.42
C ALA A 230 -0.33 -12.39 -12.90
N PHE A 231 -0.22 -11.72 -14.05
CA PHE A 231 1.05 -11.27 -14.62
C PHE A 231 0.98 -9.83 -15.13
N LEU A 232 2.13 -9.16 -15.15
CA LEU A 232 2.33 -7.85 -15.75
C LEU A 232 3.39 -7.97 -16.86
N ILE A 233 3.00 -7.74 -18.10
CA ILE A 233 3.91 -7.73 -19.26
C ILE A 233 4.41 -6.30 -19.45
N VAL A 234 5.73 -6.15 -19.60
CA VAL A 234 6.39 -4.92 -20.05
C VAL A 234 6.83 -5.12 -21.50
N TYR A 235 6.45 -4.21 -22.39
CA TYR A 235 6.68 -4.36 -23.83
C TYR A 235 6.87 -3.02 -24.55
N GLY A 236 7.49 -3.07 -25.72
CA GLY A 236 7.74 -1.89 -26.55
C GLY A 236 9.22 -1.73 -26.90
N ASP A 237 9.50 -0.66 -27.62
CA ASP A 237 10.80 -0.44 -28.24
C ASP A 237 11.59 0.59 -27.42
N MET A 238 12.83 0.22 -27.09
CA MET A 238 13.73 1.12 -26.38
C MET A 238 14.13 2.26 -27.32
N PRO A 239 14.23 3.51 -26.83
CA PRO A 239 14.82 4.59 -27.62
C PRO A 239 16.19 4.18 -28.14
N VAL A 240 16.43 4.40 -29.45
CA VAL A 240 17.75 4.16 -30.05
C VAL A 240 18.75 5.09 -29.37
N VAL A 241 19.77 4.52 -28.74
CA VAL A 241 20.85 5.32 -28.12
C VAL A 241 21.82 5.70 -29.22
N GLU A 242 21.53 6.82 -29.88
CA GLU A 242 22.50 7.52 -30.73
C GLU A 242 23.80 7.74 -29.93
N GLY A 243 24.95 7.33 -30.49
CA GLY A 243 26.25 7.41 -29.82
C GLY A 243 26.98 6.09 -29.51
N LYS A 244 26.60 4.95 -30.11
CA LYS A 244 27.37 3.68 -30.02
C LYS A 244 27.84 3.04 -31.32
N THR A 245 27.72 3.73 -32.45
CA THR A 245 28.14 3.27 -33.78
C THR A 245 29.65 3.03 -33.94
N LYS A 246 30.51 3.55 -33.04
CA LYS A 246 31.98 3.32 -33.07
C LYS A 246 32.48 1.98 -32.52
N ILE A 247 31.65 1.18 -31.85
CA ILE A 247 32.05 -0.18 -31.40
C ILE A 247 31.51 -1.25 -32.37
N GLN A 248 30.31 -1.04 -32.92
CA GLN A 248 29.75 -1.96 -33.92
C GLN A 248 30.56 -1.97 -35.22
N SER A 249 31.16 -0.85 -35.63
CA SER A 249 32.06 -0.80 -36.79
C SER A 249 33.37 -1.60 -36.58
N ILE A 250 33.93 -1.59 -35.37
CA ILE A 250 35.14 -2.36 -35.03
C ILE A 250 34.84 -3.86 -35.08
N ILE A 251 33.71 -4.29 -34.52
CA ILE A 251 33.29 -5.71 -34.54
C ILE A 251 32.92 -6.15 -35.96
N ALA A 252 32.25 -5.32 -36.76
CA ALA A 252 31.89 -5.63 -38.14
C ALA A 252 33.10 -5.77 -39.09
N ASN A 253 34.24 -5.17 -38.76
CA ASN A 253 35.47 -5.30 -39.54
C ASN A 253 36.31 -6.53 -39.17
N LEU A 254 36.01 -7.21 -38.05
CA LEU A 254 36.72 -8.44 -37.62
C LEU A 254 36.19 -9.73 -38.28
N PHE A 255 35.08 -9.66 -39.02
CA PHE A 255 34.42 -10.83 -39.64
C PHE A 255 34.15 -10.61 -41.15
N LYS A 256 35.19 -10.21 -41.90
CA LYS A 256 35.12 -9.97 -43.36
C LYS A 256 36.23 -10.67 -44.18
N THR A 257 36.32 -11.99 -44.05
CA THR A 257 36.84 -12.87 -45.12
C THR A 257 36.17 -14.25 -45.02
N PRO A 258 35.95 -14.98 -46.13
CA PRO A 258 35.01 -16.10 -46.15
C PRO A 258 35.67 -17.49 -46.04
N CYS A 259 34.94 -18.44 -45.46
CA CYS A 259 35.00 -19.85 -45.85
C CYS A 259 33.62 -20.50 -45.66
N GLN A 260 33.39 -21.66 -46.28
CA GLN A 260 32.05 -22.05 -46.75
C GLN A 260 31.45 -23.30 -46.10
N THR A 261 30.11 -23.36 -46.13
CA THR A 261 29.26 -24.57 -46.24
C THR A 261 29.51 -25.74 -45.26
N VAL A 262 28.61 -25.90 -44.28
CA VAL A 262 27.80 -27.12 -44.00
C VAL A 262 26.99 -26.87 -42.70
N LEU A 263 25.65 -26.88 -42.80
CA LEU A 263 24.59 -26.93 -41.76
C LEU A 263 23.37 -26.04 -42.10
N LEU A 264 22.84 -26.17 -43.32
CA LEU A 264 21.49 -25.70 -43.65
C LEU A 264 20.80 -26.74 -44.58
N GLY A 265 20.76 -27.99 -44.12
CA GLY A 265 20.49 -29.16 -44.97
C GLY A 265 19.88 -30.37 -44.25
N CYS A 266 18.94 -30.13 -43.32
CA CYS A 266 18.00 -31.14 -42.82
C CYS A 266 16.74 -30.46 -42.25
N VAL A 267 15.63 -31.17 -42.20
CA VAL A 267 14.32 -30.72 -41.65
C VAL A 267 13.74 -29.46 -42.34
N ARG A 268 13.78 -29.43 -43.68
CA ARG A 268 12.73 -28.74 -44.48
C ARG A 268 12.15 -29.62 -45.60
N GLU A 269 12.11 -30.93 -45.36
CA GLU A 269 11.22 -31.85 -46.07
C GLU A 269 10.32 -32.55 -45.05
N PHE A 270 9.10 -32.04 -44.91
CA PHE A 270 7.83 -32.79 -44.90
C PHE A 270 6.69 -31.76 -44.86
N LEU A 271 5.61 -31.99 -45.64
CA LEU A 271 4.41 -31.13 -45.76
C LEU A 271 4.74 -29.71 -46.34
N PHE A 272 4.43 -29.34 -47.59
CA PHE A 272 3.27 -29.69 -48.42
C PHE A 272 3.51 -29.56 -49.94
N LYS A 273 2.96 -30.52 -50.70
CA LYS A 273 2.42 -30.48 -52.09
C LYS A 273 1.34 -31.59 -52.14
N ASN A 274 0.26 -31.56 -52.92
CA ASN A 274 -0.32 -30.58 -53.84
C ASN A 274 -1.88 -30.70 -53.83
N PRO A 275 -2.69 -29.95 -54.63
CA PRO A 275 -4.01 -29.47 -54.15
C PRO A 275 -5.27 -29.82 -54.98
N VAL A 276 -6.42 -29.30 -54.51
CA VAL A 276 -7.74 -29.06 -55.18
C VAL A 276 -8.63 -30.28 -55.52
N ALA A 277 -9.83 -30.32 -54.92
CA ALA A 277 -11.14 -30.63 -55.54
C ALA A 277 -12.29 -30.25 -54.55
N ASP A 278 -13.56 -30.33 -54.98
CA ASP A 278 -14.71 -29.65 -54.35
C ASP A 278 -15.85 -30.60 -53.88
N SER A 279 -16.86 -29.98 -53.25
CA SER A 279 -18.29 -30.35 -53.11
C SER A 279 -18.80 -31.40 -52.09
N SER A 280 -19.72 -30.89 -51.24
CA SER A 280 -21.04 -31.45 -50.84
C SER A 280 -21.24 -32.68 -49.92
N SER A 281 -21.89 -32.40 -48.78
CA SER A 281 -23.16 -33.03 -48.27
C SER A 281 -23.18 -34.19 -47.25
N SER A 282 -24.27 -34.19 -46.44
CA SER A 282 -24.90 -35.25 -45.62
C SER A 282 -24.07 -36.08 -44.59
N PHE A 283 -24.14 -35.68 -43.32
CA PHE A 283 -24.92 -36.26 -42.19
C PHE A 283 -25.23 -37.81 -42.10
N PRO A 284 -25.60 -38.36 -40.91
CA PRO A 284 -25.04 -39.60 -40.30
C PRO A 284 -26.09 -40.76 -40.28
N PRO A 285 -26.14 -41.80 -39.37
CA PRO A 285 -25.44 -42.09 -38.09
C PRO A 285 -25.14 -43.59 -37.77
N ASN A 286 -25.00 -43.91 -36.45
CA ASN A 286 -25.24 -45.19 -35.75
C ASN A 286 -24.09 -46.25 -35.71
N ASP A 287 -23.84 -47.01 -34.63
CA ASP A 287 -24.35 -47.00 -33.23
C ASP A 287 -23.44 -47.85 -32.27
N GLN A 288 -23.79 -47.92 -30.97
CA GLN A 288 -23.59 -49.04 -30.00
C GLN A 288 -22.16 -49.57 -29.69
N THR A 289 -21.58 -49.25 -28.51
CA THR A 289 -21.53 -50.07 -27.24
C THR A 289 -20.74 -51.40 -27.32
N LEU A 290 -19.82 -51.74 -26.39
CA LEU A 290 -20.11 -52.21 -25.01
C LEU A 290 -18.85 -52.40 -24.11
N TYR A 291 -19.09 -52.60 -22.80
CA TYR A 291 -18.28 -53.28 -21.75
C TYR A 291 -16.94 -52.73 -21.19
N TYR A 292 -16.82 -52.89 -19.86
CA TYR A 292 -15.62 -52.83 -18.99
C TYR A 292 -15.37 -54.25 -18.41
N PRO A 293 -14.13 -54.63 -18.03
CA PRO A 293 -13.80 -54.65 -16.59
C PRO A 293 -12.33 -54.26 -16.25
N ALA A 294 -11.95 -54.39 -14.97
CA ALA A 294 -10.63 -54.23 -14.36
C ALA A 294 -10.51 -55.26 -13.17
N PRO A 295 -9.45 -55.34 -12.33
CA PRO A 295 -8.17 -54.59 -12.26
C PRO A 295 -6.89 -55.47 -12.02
N GLY A 296 -5.72 -54.82 -11.84
CA GLY A 296 -4.44 -55.42 -11.42
C GLY A 296 -3.25 -54.71 -12.09
N GLU A 297 -2.04 -54.54 -11.52
CA GLU A 297 -1.47 -54.86 -10.19
C GLU A 297 -0.36 -53.83 -9.84
N LEU A 298 0.15 -53.77 -8.59
CA LEU A 298 1.23 -52.84 -8.18
C LEU A 298 2.63 -53.49 -8.15
N ILE A 299 3.65 -52.77 -8.65
CA ILE A 299 5.02 -52.81 -8.07
C ILE A 299 5.59 -51.39 -7.98
N HIS A 300 6.30 -51.09 -6.90
CA HIS A 300 6.96 -49.82 -6.59
C HIS A 300 8.47 -50.07 -6.46
N LEU A 301 9.34 -49.26 -7.06
CA LEU A 301 10.78 -49.25 -6.73
C LEU A 301 11.38 -47.84 -6.86
N ASN A 302 12.20 -47.46 -5.87
CA ASN A 302 13.12 -46.32 -5.91
C ASN A 302 14.54 -46.84 -6.13
N VAL A 303 15.37 -46.10 -6.87
CA VAL A 303 16.82 -46.08 -6.66
C VAL A 303 17.33 -44.63 -6.81
N ASP A 304 18.30 -44.27 -5.98
CA ASP A 304 19.08 -43.02 -6.05
C ASP A 304 20.17 -43.13 -7.15
N MET A 305 21.02 -42.12 -7.34
CA MET A 305 22.48 -42.24 -7.60
C MET A 305 23.11 -40.89 -8.00
N SER A 306 24.39 -40.71 -7.62
CA SER A 306 25.21 -39.54 -7.95
C SER A 306 26.56 -39.96 -8.56
N SER A 307 27.27 -39.01 -9.20
CA SER A 307 28.55 -39.16 -9.96
C SER A 307 28.43 -39.98 -11.27
N HIS A 308 29.17 -39.71 -12.37
CA HIS A 308 30.57 -39.28 -12.52
C HIS A 308 30.82 -38.24 -13.65
N ILE A 309 32.09 -37.78 -13.75
CA ILE A 309 32.68 -36.89 -14.78
C ILE A 309 34.06 -37.47 -15.15
N PRO A 310 34.40 -37.60 -16.46
CA PRO A 310 35.31 -36.64 -17.15
C PRO A 310 34.90 -36.44 -18.64
N LEU A 311 35.64 -35.81 -19.59
CA LEU A 311 36.99 -35.23 -19.64
C LEU A 311 37.07 -34.08 -20.69
N ALA A 312 38.13 -33.27 -20.62
CA ALA A 312 38.69 -32.38 -21.68
C ALA A 312 37.92 -31.09 -22.05
N LEU A 313 38.57 -29.97 -22.40
CA LEU A 313 40.02 -29.67 -22.48
C LEU A 313 40.49 -28.66 -21.40
N SER A 314 41.79 -28.67 -21.12
CA SER A 314 42.49 -27.63 -20.34
C SER A 314 43.90 -27.40 -20.89
N ILE A 315 44.17 -26.25 -21.53
CA ILE A 315 45.52 -25.81 -21.91
C ILE A 315 45.66 -24.29 -21.71
N LEU A 316 46.83 -23.90 -21.18
CA LEU A 316 47.43 -22.57 -20.95
C LEU A 316 47.33 -22.05 -19.51
N GLY A 317 48.49 -21.81 -18.86
CA GLY A 317 48.52 -21.01 -17.63
C GLY A 317 49.65 -21.16 -16.60
N THR A 318 50.75 -21.88 -16.83
CA THR A 318 51.89 -21.89 -15.87
C THR A 318 53.25 -21.94 -16.55
N LEU A 319 54.02 -20.84 -16.42
CA LEU A 319 55.48 -20.82 -16.20
C LEU A 319 55.95 -19.37 -16.03
N ALA A 320 56.15 -18.93 -14.77
CA ALA A 320 57.00 -17.78 -14.42
C ALA A 320 57.24 -17.78 -12.90
N SER A 321 58.49 -17.91 -12.49
CA SER A 321 58.96 -17.65 -11.13
C SER A 321 60.36 -17.06 -11.23
N HIS A 322 60.78 -16.24 -10.25
CA HIS A 322 62.12 -16.16 -9.64
C HIS A 322 62.37 -14.78 -8.98
N TYR A 323 62.54 -14.78 -7.65
CA TYR A 323 63.45 -13.90 -6.89
C TYR A 323 63.10 -12.38 -6.74
N PRO A 324 63.66 -11.64 -5.74
CA PRO A 324 62.81 -11.12 -4.66
C PRO A 324 63.10 -9.63 -4.27
N LEU A 325 63.29 -9.35 -2.96
CA LEU A 325 63.53 -8.06 -2.27
C LEU A 325 62.25 -7.26 -1.95
N GLY A 326 62.11 -6.59 -0.79
CA GLY A 326 63.03 -6.44 0.35
C GLY A 326 62.31 -5.89 1.61
N GLY A 327 63.06 -5.53 2.65
CA GLY A 327 62.54 -5.00 3.93
C GLY A 327 61.98 -3.55 3.87
N SER A 328 61.60 -2.91 4.98
CA SER A 328 61.99 -3.18 6.38
C SER A 328 60.96 -2.64 7.41
N GLN A 329 61.05 -3.12 8.65
CA GLN A 329 60.41 -2.53 9.84
C GLN A 329 61.28 -1.44 10.48
N LYS A 330 60.67 -0.43 11.14
CA LYS A 330 61.18 0.21 12.38
C LYS A 330 60.05 1.00 13.10
N PRO A 331 60.21 1.50 14.35
CA PRO A 331 59.40 0.93 15.43
C PRO A 331 58.61 1.94 16.29
N GLN A 332 58.03 1.42 17.38
CA GLN A 332 57.11 2.07 18.33
C GLN A 332 57.83 2.80 19.47
N ALA A 333 57.20 3.83 20.05
CA ALA A 333 57.64 4.56 21.25
C ALA A 333 56.42 5.06 22.10
N PRO A 334 56.56 5.39 23.41
CA PRO A 334 55.46 5.24 24.39
C PRO A 334 54.75 6.55 24.85
N PRO A 335 53.67 6.44 25.66
CA PRO A 335 52.87 7.56 26.17
C PRO A 335 53.11 7.93 27.66
N PRO A 336 52.66 9.13 28.09
CA PRO A 336 52.25 9.44 29.47
C PRO A 336 50.75 9.85 29.52
N ALA A 337 49.92 9.28 30.42
CA ALA A 337 49.67 9.66 31.84
C ALA A 337 48.42 10.58 32.01
N ALA A 338 47.83 10.67 33.21
CA ALA A 338 46.39 11.01 33.35
C ALA A 338 45.96 11.77 34.64
N ALA A 339 44.68 12.21 34.64
CA ALA A 339 43.86 12.71 35.77
C ALA A 339 44.14 14.17 36.26
N PRO A 340 43.27 14.83 37.09
CA PRO A 340 42.02 14.33 37.71
C PRO A 340 40.75 15.24 37.69
N VAL A 341 39.62 14.58 37.99
CA VAL A 341 38.36 14.95 38.69
C VAL A 341 38.05 16.42 39.11
N ALA A 342 36.79 16.84 38.89
CA ALA A 342 36.02 17.79 39.74
C ALA A 342 34.49 17.49 39.68
N ALA A 343 33.68 18.05 40.61
CA ALA A 343 32.26 17.70 40.83
C ALA A 343 31.35 18.96 41.06
N PRO A 344 30.01 18.86 41.19
CA PRO A 344 29.06 20.00 41.10
C PRO A 344 28.85 20.76 42.44
N PRO A 345 27.94 21.77 42.53
CA PRO A 345 26.63 21.45 43.12
C PRO A 345 25.41 22.38 42.78
N ASN A 346 24.23 21.92 43.25
CA ASN A 346 23.07 22.67 43.81
C ASN A 346 22.05 23.48 42.97
N ALA A 347 20.81 23.40 43.47
CA ALA A 347 19.70 24.33 43.28
C ALA A 347 19.37 25.04 44.62
N PRO A 348 18.59 26.13 44.60
CA PRO A 348 17.36 26.21 45.41
C PRO A 348 16.24 27.00 44.68
N SER A 349 15.05 27.33 45.22
CA SER A 349 14.05 26.70 46.12
C SER A 349 12.96 27.76 46.40
N ALA A 350 11.75 27.36 46.82
CA ALA A 350 10.77 28.22 47.53
C ALA A 350 10.18 29.43 46.72
N SER A 351 9.09 30.11 47.10
CA SER A 351 7.97 29.85 48.04
C SER A 351 6.80 30.82 47.73
N GLY A 352 5.57 30.52 48.19
CA GLY A 352 4.46 31.48 48.18
C GLY A 352 3.13 30.89 48.68
N GLN A 353 2.78 31.16 49.94
CA GLN A 353 1.49 30.79 50.57
C GLN A 353 0.74 32.05 51.02
N THR A 354 -0.60 32.00 51.04
CA THR A 354 -1.56 32.55 52.03
C THR A 354 -2.98 32.23 51.53
N ASN A 355 -3.86 31.53 52.26
CA ASN A 355 -4.66 31.92 53.45
C ASN A 355 -5.70 33.02 53.17
N GLY A 356 -6.98 32.88 53.54
CA GLY A 356 -7.69 31.74 54.15
C GLY A 356 -9.09 32.11 54.69
N THR A 357 -9.81 31.16 55.31
CA THR A 357 -11.03 31.31 56.17
C THR A 357 -12.30 31.95 55.54
N ALA A 358 -13.56 31.61 55.87
CA ALA A 358 -14.24 30.56 56.68
C ALA A 358 -15.65 30.33 56.04
N ALA A 359 -16.73 29.73 56.59
CA ALA A 359 -17.08 29.17 57.92
C ALA A 359 -18.10 28.00 57.75
N GLN A 360 -19.12 27.86 58.61
CA GLN A 360 -20.13 26.78 58.57
C GLN A 360 -21.51 27.20 59.15
N PRO A 361 -22.58 26.36 59.07
CA PRO A 361 -22.92 25.46 60.19
C PRO A 361 -23.22 23.98 59.82
N SER A 362 -23.26 23.09 60.82
CA SER A 362 -23.56 21.63 60.76
C SER A 362 -25.07 21.32 60.98
N ALA A 363 -25.63 20.10 61.07
CA ALA A 363 -25.17 18.71 61.36
C ALA A 363 -26.17 17.66 60.80
N GLY A 364 -26.00 16.33 60.87
CA GLY A 364 -24.87 15.47 61.27
C GLY A 364 -25.28 14.15 61.97
N SER A 365 -24.44 13.09 61.87
CA SER A 365 -24.54 11.74 62.50
C SER A 365 -25.64 10.79 61.96
N THR A 366 -25.51 9.45 61.90
CA THR A 366 -24.65 8.40 62.51
C THR A 366 -24.30 7.29 61.48
N ALA A 367 -23.38 6.30 61.61
CA ALA A 367 -22.21 5.99 62.47
C ALA A 367 -21.44 4.77 61.84
N ALA A 368 -20.62 4.01 62.59
CA ALA A 368 -19.91 2.77 62.18
C ALA A 368 -19.76 1.79 63.39
N PRO A 369 -19.19 0.55 63.29
CA PRO A 369 -17.72 0.37 63.24
C PRO A 369 -17.18 -0.88 62.46
N LYS A 370 -15.86 -1.10 62.57
CA LYS A 370 -14.99 -2.20 62.03
C LYS A 370 -14.63 -3.21 63.17
N PRO A 371 -13.84 -4.32 63.02
CA PRO A 371 -12.51 -4.49 62.37
C PRO A 371 -12.51 -5.61 61.27
N SER A 372 -11.56 -6.53 60.96
CA SER A 372 -10.27 -7.02 61.54
C SER A 372 -9.38 -7.74 60.47
N ASN A 373 -8.18 -8.20 60.85
CA ASN A 373 -7.29 -9.13 60.08
C ASN A 373 -6.87 -10.33 60.96
N ALA A 374 -6.53 -11.50 60.36
CA ALA A 374 -5.40 -12.39 60.76
C ALA A 374 -5.25 -13.63 59.82
N SER A 375 -4.12 -14.35 59.91
CA SER A 375 -3.66 -15.44 59.02
C SER A 375 -3.50 -16.81 59.72
N ILE A 376 -3.46 -17.93 58.98
CA ILE A 376 -2.83 -19.27 59.29
C ILE A 376 -3.13 -20.23 58.09
N THR A 377 -2.19 -20.60 57.19
CA THR A 377 -1.16 -21.69 57.18
C THR A 377 -1.65 -23.15 57.05
N SER A 378 -1.62 -23.66 55.80
CA SER A 378 -1.20 -25.00 55.30
C SER A 378 -1.19 -26.28 56.18
N ASN A 379 -1.72 -27.42 55.66
CA ASN A 379 -0.84 -28.54 55.23
C ASN A 379 -1.45 -29.68 54.35
N THR A 380 -0.59 -30.19 53.44
CA THR A 380 -0.42 -31.53 52.79
C THR A 380 -1.53 -32.60 52.66
N GLY A 381 -1.64 -33.16 51.42
CA GLY A 381 -1.68 -34.62 51.15
C GLY A 381 -2.88 -35.16 50.32
N SER A 382 -2.78 -36.18 49.45
CA SER A 382 -1.81 -36.56 48.38
C SER A 382 -2.24 -37.89 47.71
N ASN A 383 -2.14 -38.00 46.37
CA ASN A 383 -2.30 -39.18 45.46
C ASN A 383 -3.51 -39.12 44.49
N SER A 384 -3.46 -39.61 43.23
CA SER A 384 -2.33 -39.83 42.29
C SER A 384 -2.79 -40.22 40.86
N ILE A 385 -2.48 -39.40 39.84
CA ILE A 385 -1.93 -39.72 38.48
C ILE A 385 -2.67 -40.75 37.56
N PRO A 386 -2.62 -40.69 36.19
CA PRO A 386 -2.16 -39.66 35.23
C PRO A 386 -3.34 -39.05 34.43
N GLY A 387 -3.23 -38.09 33.50
CA GLY A 387 -2.11 -37.32 32.92
C GLY A 387 -2.48 -36.89 31.48
N GLY A 388 -1.92 -35.85 30.85
CA GLY A 388 -1.03 -34.80 31.33
C GLY A 388 -0.95 -33.68 30.28
N LEU A 389 -1.05 -32.42 30.69
CA LEU A 389 -0.97 -31.26 29.79
C LEU A 389 0.49 -30.91 29.49
N ASN A 390 0.84 -30.70 28.22
CA ASN A 390 2.18 -30.23 27.84
C ASN A 390 2.34 -28.74 28.19
N PRO A 391 3.32 -28.34 29.01
CA PRO A 391 3.52 -26.95 29.41
C PRO A 391 4.14 -26.10 28.29
N ILE A 392 4.02 -24.79 28.43
CA ILE A 392 4.62 -23.80 27.51
C ILE A 392 6.14 -23.96 27.54
N ASN A 393 6.73 -24.31 26.40
CA ASN A 393 8.17 -24.47 26.24
C ASN A 393 8.86 -23.11 26.46
N PRO A 394 9.72 -22.94 27.49
CA PRO A 394 10.41 -21.68 27.74
C PRO A 394 11.33 -21.39 26.55
N ILE A 395 11.16 -20.21 25.94
CA ILE A 395 11.91 -19.83 24.74
C ILE A 395 13.40 -19.83 25.07
N ALA A 396 14.12 -20.86 24.60
CA ALA A 396 15.56 -20.96 24.83
C ALA A 396 16.26 -19.81 24.09
N LEU A 397 16.77 -18.84 24.86
CA LEU A 397 17.44 -17.65 24.36
C LEU A 397 18.90 -17.95 24.00
N CYS A 398 19.46 -17.14 23.11
CA CYS A 398 20.82 -17.25 22.60
C CYS A 398 21.86 -17.21 23.74
N ASP A 399 22.66 -18.27 23.89
CA ASP A 399 23.66 -18.43 24.95
C ASP A 399 24.76 -17.36 24.94
N TYR A 400 24.83 -16.56 23.86
CA TYR A 400 25.73 -15.42 23.75
C TYR A 400 25.06 -14.07 24.10
N CYS A 401 23.87 -13.77 23.57
CA CYS A 401 23.27 -12.43 23.67
C CYS A 401 22.00 -12.34 24.52
N GLN A 402 21.38 -13.46 24.90
CA GLN A 402 20.18 -13.58 25.74
C GLN A 402 18.96 -12.72 25.34
N LEU A 403 18.96 -12.12 24.14
CA LEU A 403 17.92 -11.19 23.65
C LEU A 403 17.09 -11.75 22.49
N ARG A 404 17.44 -12.94 21.98
CA ARG A 404 16.80 -13.55 20.80
C ARG A 404 16.77 -15.08 20.96
N PRO A 405 15.76 -15.79 20.42
CA PRO A 405 15.70 -17.25 20.46
C PRO A 405 16.92 -17.91 19.79
N LYS A 406 17.26 -19.11 20.25
CA LYS A 406 18.21 -20.03 19.62
C LYS A 406 17.80 -20.32 18.16
N HIS A 407 18.78 -20.40 17.25
CA HIS A 407 18.51 -20.59 15.83
C HIS A 407 18.25 -22.05 15.51
N PHE A 408 17.03 -22.40 15.11
CA PHE A 408 16.73 -23.68 14.48
C PHE A 408 17.07 -23.62 12.98
N ASP A 409 17.81 -24.61 12.47
CA ASP A 409 18.23 -24.68 11.06
C ASP A 409 17.33 -25.56 10.17
N GLY A 410 16.34 -26.22 10.76
CA GLY A 410 15.49 -27.24 10.12
C GLY A 410 15.73 -28.65 10.66
N SER A 411 16.88 -28.89 11.31
CA SER A 411 17.30 -30.18 11.89
C SER A 411 17.72 -30.08 13.36
N LYS A 412 18.39 -28.98 13.75
CA LYS A 412 18.97 -28.79 15.07
C LYS A 412 18.79 -27.36 15.57
N THR A 413 18.56 -27.22 16.87
CA THR A 413 18.55 -25.94 17.58
C THR A 413 19.98 -25.59 17.99
N HIS A 414 20.54 -24.54 17.38
CA HIS A 414 21.89 -24.04 17.68
C HIS A 414 21.89 -23.16 18.94
N PRO A 415 22.94 -23.22 19.78
CA PRO A 415 23.04 -22.42 21.01
C PRO A 415 22.95 -20.89 20.82
N TYR A 416 23.11 -20.40 19.59
CA TYR A 416 23.14 -18.97 19.26
C TYR A 416 22.06 -18.56 18.26
N CYS A 417 21.56 -17.32 18.31
CA CYS A 417 20.55 -16.79 17.38
C CYS A 417 21.08 -16.46 15.96
N GLY A 418 22.19 -17.08 15.54
CA GLY A 418 22.84 -16.87 14.24
C GLY A 418 24.36 -16.73 14.30
N LYS A 419 25.00 -16.88 13.13
CA LYS A 419 26.47 -16.99 12.97
C LYS A 419 27.26 -15.84 13.61
N THR A 420 26.75 -14.62 13.61
CA THR A 420 27.41 -13.46 14.26
C THR A 420 27.59 -13.63 15.77
N CYS A 421 26.63 -14.26 16.46
CA CYS A 421 26.73 -14.53 17.90
C CYS A 421 27.64 -15.72 18.19
N ALA A 422 27.62 -16.76 17.34
CA ALA A 422 28.56 -17.87 17.40
C ALA A 422 30.02 -17.38 17.27
N ASN A 423 30.32 -16.61 16.21
CA ASN A 423 31.67 -16.10 15.95
C ASN A 423 32.15 -15.15 17.06
N LYS A 424 31.27 -14.32 17.66
CA LYS A 424 31.66 -13.47 18.80
C LYS A 424 32.02 -14.30 20.04
N LYS A 425 31.29 -15.37 20.34
CA LYS A 425 31.61 -16.29 21.45
C LYS A 425 32.92 -17.07 21.20
N LEU A 426 33.14 -17.53 19.98
CA LEU A 426 34.38 -18.21 19.56
C LEU A 426 35.60 -17.28 19.67
N ASN A 427 35.45 -16.01 19.27
CA ASN A 427 36.53 -15.02 19.32
C ASN A 427 36.69 -14.35 20.71
N GLY A 428 36.16 -14.95 21.78
CA GLY A 428 36.33 -14.47 23.16
C GLY A 428 35.67 -13.11 23.50
N VAL A 429 34.88 -12.53 22.60
CA VAL A 429 34.31 -11.18 22.78
C VAL A 429 33.21 -11.23 23.84
N ALA A 430 33.36 -10.49 24.93
CA ALA A 430 32.37 -10.46 26.01
C ALA A 430 31.00 -9.91 25.54
N PRO A 431 29.88 -10.40 26.09
CA PRO A 431 28.55 -9.89 25.75
C PRO A 431 28.31 -8.51 26.38
N SER A 432 28.28 -7.48 25.54
CA SER A 432 27.99 -6.11 25.95
C SER A 432 26.50 -5.92 26.28
N ASN A 433 26.16 -5.75 27.56
CA ASN A 433 24.86 -5.21 27.95
C ASN A 433 24.67 -3.80 27.37
N GLY A 434 23.42 -3.47 27.01
CA GLY A 434 23.13 -2.32 26.17
C GLY A 434 23.16 -0.97 26.89
N GLN A 435 24.18 -0.16 26.59
CA GLN A 435 24.07 1.30 26.62
C GLN A 435 24.65 1.88 25.33
N ALA A 436 23.95 2.83 24.74
CA ALA A 436 24.40 3.54 23.55
C ALA A 436 25.15 4.82 23.97
N ASN A 437 26.35 5.02 23.44
CA ASN A 437 26.94 6.35 23.33
C ASN A 437 27.87 6.47 22.11
N ASN A 438 28.16 7.71 21.71
CA ASN A 438 28.39 8.05 20.31
C ASN A 438 29.82 8.53 20.03
N VAL A 439 30.61 7.75 19.29
CA VAL A 439 31.88 8.18 18.66
C VAL A 439 31.96 7.63 17.23
N SER A 440 32.52 8.43 16.32
CA SER A 440 32.49 8.19 14.86
C SER A 440 33.37 7.03 14.38
N ALA A 441 32.83 6.21 13.48
CA ALA A 441 33.59 5.19 12.73
C ALA A 441 33.00 4.90 11.32
N ASN A 442 32.49 5.92 10.62
CA ASN A 442 31.81 5.74 9.31
C ASN A 442 32.78 5.55 8.10
N SER A 443 33.96 4.94 8.31
CA SER A 443 35.05 4.84 7.33
C SER A 443 34.78 3.82 6.21
N GLY A 444 33.97 2.81 6.48
CA GLY A 444 33.67 1.70 5.56
C GLY A 444 32.51 1.92 4.58
N ASN A 445 31.67 2.95 4.78
CA ASN A 445 30.50 3.20 3.96
C ASN A 445 30.71 4.32 2.92
N CYS A 446 29.87 4.30 1.89
CA CYS A 446 29.84 5.28 0.81
C CYS A 446 29.75 6.73 1.33
N HIS A 447 30.73 7.57 0.98
CA HIS A 447 30.79 8.98 1.37
C HIS A 447 29.63 9.84 0.83
N PHE A 448 28.84 9.35 -0.13
CA PHE A 448 27.70 10.07 -0.70
C PHE A 448 26.35 9.64 -0.14
N CYS A 449 26.14 8.34 0.11
CA CYS A 449 24.82 7.83 0.50
C CYS A 449 24.77 7.16 1.87
N HIS A 450 25.92 6.89 2.49
CA HIS A 450 26.17 6.29 3.82
C HIS A 450 25.47 4.95 4.14
N ASN A 451 24.53 4.49 3.30
CA ASN A 451 23.65 3.34 3.50
C ASN A 451 24.18 2.03 2.88
N ARG A 452 25.38 2.05 2.30
CA ARG A 452 26.01 0.91 1.63
C ARG A 452 27.54 0.97 1.84
N PRO A 453 28.22 -0.18 1.99
CA PRO A 453 29.69 -0.25 1.99
C PRO A 453 30.30 0.40 0.75
N LYS A 454 31.52 0.91 0.90
CA LYS A 454 32.38 1.35 -0.20
C LYS A 454 32.53 0.23 -1.24
N TYR A 455 32.58 0.60 -2.52
CA TYR A 455 32.75 -0.39 -3.59
C TYR A 455 34.23 -0.75 -3.71
N SER A 456 34.56 -2.03 -3.63
CA SER A 456 35.91 -2.53 -3.95
C SER A 456 35.86 -3.32 -5.27
N ASP A 457 36.87 -3.12 -6.11
CA ASP A 457 37.08 -3.88 -7.36
C ASP A 457 38.09 -5.03 -7.21
N GLY A 458 38.54 -5.30 -5.98
CA GLY A 458 39.56 -6.30 -5.66
C GLY A 458 40.94 -5.69 -5.43
N ASN A 459 41.30 -4.62 -6.16
CA ASN A 459 42.59 -3.94 -6.03
C ASN A 459 42.48 -2.58 -5.31
N LYS A 460 41.33 -1.90 -5.38
CA LYS A 460 41.08 -0.63 -4.70
C LYS A 460 39.65 -0.54 -4.15
N THR A 461 39.56 -0.07 -2.91
CA THR A 461 38.29 0.37 -2.30
C THR A 461 38.04 1.84 -2.66
N HIS A 462 36.92 2.11 -3.33
CA HIS A 462 36.48 3.43 -3.78
C HIS A 462 35.57 4.07 -2.74
N ASP A 463 35.68 5.38 -2.55
CA ASP A 463 34.91 6.13 -1.53
C ASP A 463 33.38 6.07 -1.68
N TYR A 464 32.88 5.57 -2.80
CA TYR A 464 31.47 5.51 -3.13
C TYR A 464 31.03 4.07 -3.47
N CYS A 465 29.85 3.64 -3.02
CA CYS A 465 29.32 2.30 -3.29
C CYS A 465 28.91 2.05 -4.75
N SER A 466 29.04 3.04 -5.64
CA SER A 466 28.72 2.91 -7.07
C SER A 466 29.26 4.11 -7.88
N LYS A 467 29.41 3.91 -9.19
CA LYS A 467 29.70 4.98 -10.17
C LYS A 467 28.60 6.04 -10.24
N ALA A 468 27.37 5.73 -9.83
CA ALA A 468 26.30 6.72 -9.71
C ALA A 468 26.54 7.65 -8.52
N CYS A 469 26.79 7.09 -7.33
CA CYS A 469 27.12 7.85 -6.13
C CYS A 469 28.36 8.74 -6.31
N ALA A 470 29.40 8.25 -6.99
CA ALA A 470 30.59 9.05 -7.32
C ALA A 470 30.28 10.26 -8.21
N ARG A 471 29.41 10.10 -9.22
CA ARG A 471 28.97 11.20 -10.10
C ARG A 471 28.07 12.19 -9.39
N SER A 472 27.19 11.71 -8.50
CA SER A 472 26.30 12.57 -7.72
C SER A 472 27.02 13.34 -6.61
N ALA A 473 28.15 12.84 -6.10
CA ALA A 473 28.99 13.55 -5.14
C ALA A 473 29.81 14.66 -5.79
N ASN A 474 30.44 14.39 -6.93
CA ASN A 474 31.40 15.31 -7.55
C ASN A 474 30.75 16.35 -8.51
N GLY A 475 29.47 16.15 -8.86
CA GLY A 475 28.73 17.04 -9.76
C GLY A 475 29.24 17.06 -11.22
N PRO A 476 28.67 17.93 -12.08
CA PRO A 476 29.16 18.12 -13.44
C PRO A 476 30.35 19.08 -13.44
N GLN A 477 31.58 18.55 -13.51
CA GLN A 477 32.75 19.39 -13.77
C GLN A 477 32.65 20.01 -15.17
N ARG A 478 32.55 21.35 -15.23
CA ARG A 478 32.74 22.09 -16.48
C ARG A 478 34.19 21.98 -16.90
N ARG A 479 34.45 21.49 -18.11
CA ARG A 479 35.75 21.70 -18.77
C ARG A 479 35.90 23.19 -19.06
N GLY A 480 36.96 23.81 -18.54
CA GLY A 480 37.42 25.08 -19.06
C GLY A 480 38.11 24.88 -20.42
N THR A 481 37.89 25.81 -21.34
CA THR A 481 38.68 25.97 -22.58
C THR A 481 39.36 27.33 -22.53
N THR A 482 40.65 27.37 -22.85
CA THR A 482 41.51 28.56 -22.76
C THR A 482 41.41 29.48 -23.99
N SER A 483 41.90 30.71 -23.82
CA SER A 483 42.07 31.76 -24.85
C SER A 483 40.77 32.48 -25.30
N GLY A 484 40.71 33.81 -25.40
CA GLY A 484 41.72 34.84 -25.12
C GLY A 484 41.13 36.27 -25.00
N SER A 485 42.00 37.28 -24.94
CA SER A 485 41.71 38.73 -24.82
C SER A 485 40.85 39.26 -26.02
N THR A 486 40.10 40.37 -25.99
CA THR A 486 40.43 41.72 -25.46
C THR A 486 39.23 42.61 -25.01
N ASN A 487 39.57 43.62 -24.20
CA ASN A 487 38.90 44.90 -23.84
C ASN A 487 37.56 45.35 -24.49
N GLY A 488 36.63 45.82 -23.64
CA GLY A 488 36.33 47.28 -23.58
C GLY A 488 34.88 47.80 -23.63
N ARG A 489 34.47 48.52 -22.56
CA ARG A 489 33.52 49.69 -22.51
C ARG A 489 32.04 49.43 -22.91
N ASN A 490 31.00 50.11 -22.37
CA ASN A 490 30.82 51.00 -21.19
C ASN A 490 29.30 51.13 -20.86
N ALA A 491 28.93 51.46 -19.62
CA ALA A 491 27.63 52.06 -19.19
C ALA A 491 26.30 51.27 -19.45
N SER A 492 25.17 51.50 -18.77
CA SER A 492 24.87 52.00 -17.40
C SER A 492 23.37 51.81 -17.11
N HIS A 493 22.95 51.58 -15.85
CA HIS A 493 21.78 52.21 -15.19
C HIS A 493 21.59 51.74 -13.72
N SER A 494 20.86 52.55 -12.94
CA SER A 494 20.87 52.60 -11.46
C SER A 494 19.80 51.73 -10.75
N PRO A 495 19.84 51.57 -9.40
CA PRO A 495 19.28 50.40 -8.70
C PRO A 495 17.98 50.64 -7.89
N LEU A 496 17.41 49.55 -7.36
CA LEU A 496 16.49 49.49 -6.21
C LEU A 496 16.83 48.22 -5.36
N PRO A 497 16.29 47.99 -4.14
CA PRO A 497 17.16 47.86 -2.97
C PRO A 497 17.27 46.45 -2.38
N THR A 498 18.38 46.21 -1.69
CA THR A 498 18.67 44.99 -0.94
C THR A 498 17.70 44.83 0.25
N SER A 499 17.04 43.68 0.35
CA SER A 499 16.52 43.18 1.63
C SER A 499 17.18 41.84 1.95
N GLN A 500 17.90 41.79 3.08
CA GLN A 500 18.58 40.58 3.53
C GLN A 500 17.57 39.65 4.20
N GLN A 501 16.90 38.79 3.43
CA GLN A 501 16.21 37.64 4.02
C GLN A 501 17.23 36.55 4.34
N ALA A 502 17.37 36.25 5.64
CA ALA A 502 18.19 35.14 6.10
C ALA A 502 17.72 33.82 5.47
N SER A 503 18.63 33.17 4.74
CA SER A 503 18.36 31.89 4.08
C SER A 503 18.23 30.78 5.11
N SER A 504 17.00 30.57 5.60
CA SER A 504 16.66 29.35 6.34
C SER A 504 16.92 28.15 5.42
N THR A 505 18.00 27.43 5.70
CA THR A 505 18.34 26.18 5.01
C THR A 505 17.22 25.19 5.28
N ALA A 506 16.36 24.99 4.27
CA ALA A 506 15.26 24.05 4.38
C ALA A 506 15.81 22.68 4.80
N ILE A 507 15.13 22.04 5.75
CA ILE A 507 15.46 20.71 6.26
C ILE A 507 14.41 19.73 5.75
N CYS A 508 14.82 18.51 5.42
CA CYS A 508 13.93 17.44 5.00
C CYS A 508 12.79 17.19 6.01
N GLN A 509 11.53 17.30 5.59
CA GLN A 509 10.32 17.09 6.42
C GLN A 509 10.10 15.62 6.88
N ALA A 510 11.11 14.76 6.80
CA ALA A 510 11.02 13.39 7.31
C ALA A 510 11.51 13.36 8.77
N PRO A 511 10.74 12.76 9.70
CA PRO A 511 11.11 12.71 11.11
C PRO A 511 12.53 12.18 11.35
N GLY A 512 13.30 12.91 12.15
CA GLY A 512 14.70 12.59 12.47
C GLY A 512 15.72 12.92 11.37
N CYS A 513 15.31 13.40 10.18
CA CYS A 513 16.24 13.72 9.09
C CYS A 513 16.70 15.19 9.14
N GLN A 514 17.99 15.43 9.37
CA GLN A 514 18.59 16.77 9.35
C GLN A 514 19.15 17.19 7.97
N ASN A 515 19.18 16.29 6.98
CA ASN A 515 19.71 16.59 5.65
C ASN A 515 18.88 17.68 4.93
N PRO A 516 19.53 18.55 4.12
CA PRO A 516 18.81 19.46 3.23
C PRO A 516 18.05 18.68 2.13
N PRO A 517 16.91 19.19 1.64
CA PRO A 517 16.21 18.65 0.48
C PRO A 517 17.08 18.57 -0.78
N HIS A 518 16.69 17.70 -1.71
CA HIS A 518 17.48 17.43 -2.93
C HIS A 518 17.61 18.64 -3.89
N SER A 519 16.81 19.69 -3.70
CA SER A 519 16.86 20.94 -4.46
C SER A 519 16.16 22.04 -3.65
N ALA A 520 16.48 23.30 -3.90
CA ALA A 520 15.71 24.43 -3.35
C ALA A 520 14.23 24.29 -3.74
N GLY A 521 13.31 24.48 -2.78
CA GLY A 521 11.87 24.32 -3.01
C GLY A 521 11.34 22.87 -3.04
N GLN A 522 12.14 21.86 -2.67
CA GLN A 522 11.64 20.51 -2.35
C GLN A 522 11.53 20.32 -0.84
N ASP A 523 10.59 19.49 -0.39
CA ASP A 523 10.37 19.23 1.05
C ASP A 523 11.25 18.11 1.63
N TYR A 524 11.90 17.28 0.79
CA TYR A 524 12.56 16.05 1.23
C TYR A 524 13.92 15.82 0.57
N CYS A 525 14.86 15.23 1.32
CA CYS A 525 16.21 14.88 0.82
C CYS A 525 16.27 13.57 0.03
N SER A 526 15.16 12.81 -0.08
CA SER A 526 15.08 11.60 -0.89
C SER A 526 13.63 11.20 -1.19
N ILE A 527 13.42 10.39 -2.23
CA ILE A 527 12.11 9.80 -2.54
C ILE A 527 11.64 8.89 -1.39
N ALA A 528 12.55 8.16 -0.74
CA ALA A 528 12.20 7.32 0.42
C ALA A 528 11.66 8.16 1.59
N HIS A 529 12.29 9.30 1.87
CA HIS A 529 11.86 10.24 2.91
C HIS A 529 10.53 10.91 2.55
N LYS A 530 10.32 11.25 1.26
CA LYS A 530 9.03 11.73 0.76
C LYS A 530 7.93 10.68 0.94
N THR A 531 8.12 9.45 0.46
CA THR A 531 7.12 8.37 0.61
C THR A 531 6.85 8.02 2.08
N LEU A 532 7.87 8.10 2.95
CA LEU A 532 7.70 7.93 4.39
C LEU A 532 6.83 9.05 4.96
N GLY A 533 7.18 10.32 4.75
CA GLY A 533 6.39 11.50 5.16
C GLY A 533 4.96 11.50 4.64
N GLU A 534 4.79 11.14 3.36
CA GLU A 534 3.50 10.96 2.69
C GLU A 534 2.63 9.86 3.32
N THR A 535 3.21 8.90 4.08
CA THR A 535 2.48 7.73 4.60
C THR A 535 2.71 7.40 6.09
N LEU A 536 3.23 8.32 6.90
CA LEU A 536 3.53 8.09 8.33
C LEU A 536 2.36 7.50 9.14
N CYS A 537 2.70 6.58 10.06
CA CYS A 537 1.89 6.30 11.22
C CYS A 537 1.75 7.56 12.07
N LEU A 538 0.53 8.02 12.29
CA LEU A 538 0.26 9.26 13.03
C LEU A 538 0.58 9.18 14.53
N MET A 539 0.79 7.98 15.09
CA MET A 539 1.14 7.80 16.50
C MET A 539 2.66 7.88 16.72
N CYS A 540 3.45 7.02 16.06
CA CYS A 540 4.90 6.97 16.29
C CYS A 540 5.72 7.87 15.36
N LEU A 541 5.16 8.31 14.22
CA LEU A 541 5.84 9.08 13.17
C LEU A 541 7.14 8.45 12.61
N GLN A 542 7.40 7.17 12.88
CA GLN A 542 8.64 6.46 12.49
C GLN A 542 8.45 5.50 11.30
N ALA A 543 7.28 4.87 11.19
CA ALA A 543 7.00 3.80 10.22
C ALA A 543 5.76 4.11 9.38
N PRO A 544 5.67 3.61 8.13
CA PRO A 544 4.51 3.84 7.27
C PRO A 544 3.26 3.12 7.79
N LYS A 545 2.10 3.78 7.65
CA LYS A 545 0.80 3.27 8.09
C LYS A 545 0.36 2.01 7.33
N MET A 546 -0.51 1.21 7.96
CA MET A 546 -1.23 0.13 7.29
C MET A 546 -2.23 0.69 6.26
N ALA A 547 -2.71 -0.15 5.34
CA ALA A 547 -3.57 0.31 4.23
C ALA A 547 -4.85 1.01 4.76
N ASN A 548 -5.59 0.30 5.61
CA ASN A 548 -6.90 0.71 6.12
C ASN A 548 -6.83 1.36 7.53
N SER A 549 -5.64 1.79 7.97
CA SER A 549 -5.42 2.44 9.26
C SER A 549 -4.66 3.77 9.10
N HIS A 550 -4.60 4.58 10.15
CA HIS A 550 -3.69 5.72 10.28
C HIS A 550 -2.41 5.34 11.04
N PHE A 551 -2.27 4.07 11.42
CA PHE A 551 -1.22 3.55 12.28
C PHE A 551 -0.46 2.39 11.61
N CYS A 552 0.80 2.12 12.00
CA CYS A 552 1.66 1.10 11.36
C CYS A 552 1.48 -0.33 11.90
N SER A 553 1.02 -0.48 13.14
CA SER A 553 0.84 -1.75 13.85
C SER A 553 -0.39 -1.72 14.74
N GLN A 554 -0.77 -2.86 15.33
CA GLN A 554 -1.79 -2.91 16.39
C GLN A 554 -1.32 -2.14 17.64
N THR A 555 -0.06 -2.30 18.05
CA THR A 555 0.53 -1.54 19.17
C THR A 555 0.34 -0.02 19.01
N CYS A 556 0.50 0.54 17.79
CA CYS A 556 0.27 1.97 17.54
C CYS A 556 -1.22 2.37 17.42
N ILE A 557 -2.15 1.41 17.41
CA ILE A 557 -3.59 1.63 17.63
C ILE A 557 -3.85 1.64 19.14
N ASP A 558 -3.38 0.61 19.86
CA ASP A 558 -3.54 0.46 21.31
C ASP A 558 -2.93 1.65 22.07
N ASP A 559 -1.72 2.10 21.68
CA ASP A 559 -1.05 3.30 22.17
C ASP A 559 -1.87 4.57 21.95
N ALA A 560 -2.59 4.67 20.83
CA ALA A 560 -3.39 5.83 20.51
C ALA A 560 -4.68 5.82 21.33
N GLU A 561 -5.38 4.70 21.36
CA GLU A 561 -6.67 4.55 22.05
C GLU A 561 -6.53 4.64 23.58
N SER A 562 -5.43 4.13 24.16
CA SER A 562 -5.08 4.28 25.58
C SER A 562 -4.65 5.71 25.97
N LYS A 563 -4.13 6.50 25.02
CA LYS A 563 -3.78 7.92 25.21
C LYS A 563 -4.88 8.87 24.74
N GLY A 564 -6.07 8.35 24.43
CA GLY A 564 -7.27 9.12 24.10
C GLY A 564 -7.99 9.66 25.35
N PRO A 565 -8.71 10.79 25.25
CA PRO A 565 -8.91 11.61 24.06
C PRO A 565 -7.69 12.49 23.74
N MET A 566 -7.29 12.53 22.47
CA MET A 566 -6.23 13.45 22.00
C MET A 566 -6.38 13.79 20.51
N ILE A 567 -5.54 14.72 20.02
CA ILE A 567 -5.38 14.97 18.58
C ILE A 567 -3.93 14.76 18.12
N LEU A 568 -3.79 14.08 16.99
CA LEU A 568 -2.51 13.84 16.31
C LEU A 568 -2.46 14.72 15.05
N GLU A 569 -1.45 15.59 14.93
CA GLU A 569 -1.30 16.44 13.74
C GLU A 569 -1.01 15.57 12.52
N VAL A 570 -1.72 15.82 11.42
CA VAL A 570 -1.53 15.11 10.15
C VAL A 570 -0.59 15.97 9.30
N PRO A 571 0.64 15.53 8.98
CA PRO A 571 1.59 16.34 8.23
C PRO A 571 1.02 16.80 6.88
N GLN A 572 1.35 18.00 6.43
CA GLN A 572 0.74 18.61 5.24
C GLN A 572 0.93 17.76 3.96
N GLY A 573 2.09 17.10 3.81
CA GLY A 573 2.35 16.15 2.72
C GLY A 573 1.69 14.77 2.87
N HIS A 574 1.11 14.44 4.03
CA HIS A 574 0.59 13.10 4.30
C HIS A 574 -0.72 12.82 3.55
N VAL A 575 -0.88 11.59 3.01
CA VAL A 575 -2.07 11.19 2.23
C VAL A 575 -3.40 11.35 2.98
N THR A 576 -3.38 11.34 4.32
CA THR A 576 -4.59 11.62 5.12
C THR A 576 -4.92 13.12 5.15
N PHE A 577 -3.93 14.01 5.18
CA PHE A 577 -4.17 15.47 5.06
C PHE A 577 -4.79 15.74 3.70
N LYS A 578 -4.15 15.24 2.62
CA LYS A 578 -4.63 15.37 1.25
C LYS A 578 -6.08 14.87 1.11
N SER A 579 -6.38 13.65 1.55
CA SER A 579 -7.75 13.09 1.49
C SER A 579 -8.81 13.94 2.21
N VAL A 580 -8.47 14.59 3.32
CA VAL A 580 -9.41 15.41 4.10
C VAL A 580 -9.55 16.81 3.51
N ALA A 581 -8.45 17.43 3.06
CA ALA A 581 -8.46 18.73 2.40
C ALA A 581 -9.12 18.71 1.02
N GLU A 582 -8.90 17.66 0.23
CA GLU A 582 -9.61 17.44 -1.05
C GLU A 582 -11.10 17.19 -0.83
N GLN A 583 -11.47 16.42 0.22
CA GLN A 583 -12.88 16.26 0.57
C GLN A 583 -13.51 17.61 0.97
N PHE A 584 -12.82 18.43 1.78
CA PHE A 584 -13.28 19.76 2.19
C PHE A 584 -13.51 20.67 0.98
N LYS A 585 -12.57 20.70 0.03
CA LYS A 585 -12.65 21.49 -1.20
C LYS A 585 -13.77 21.00 -2.13
N ALA A 586 -13.89 19.69 -2.36
CA ALA A 586 -14.91 19.10 -3.24
C ALA A 586 -16.35 19.14 -2.66
N SER A 587 -16.49 19.50 -1.38
CA SER A 587 -17.77 19.76 -0.73
C SER A 587 -18.05 21.24 -0.46
N TRP A 588 -17.17 22.17 -0.85
CA TRP A 588 -17.42 23.60 -0.73
C TRP A 588 -18.28 24.07 -1.91
N ARG A 589 -19.56 24.40 -1.65
CA ARG A 589 -20.60 24.48 -2.70
C ARG A 589 -21.54 25.68 -2.60
N HIS A 590 -21.26 26.64 -1.71
CA HIS A 590 -22.02 27.89 -1.66
C HIS A 590 -21.60 28.78 -2.83
N THR A 591 -22.57 29.09 -3.70
CA THR A 591 -22.42 30.01 -4.83
C THR A 591 -21.93 31.38 -4.35
N GLY A 592 -20.98 31.97 -5.07
CA GLY A 592 -20.37 33.25 -4.69
C GLY A 592 -19.28 33.18 -3.62
N SER A 593 -18.99 32.01 -3.05
CA SER A 593 -17.89 31.83 -2.07
C SER A 593 -16.70 31.07 -2.67
N SER A 594 -15.48 31.56 -2.42
CA SER A 594 -14.26 30.81 -2.68
C SER A 594 -14.04 29.75 -1.58
N CYS A 595 -13.43 28.62 -1.92
CA CYS A 595 -13.02 27.64 -0.92
C CYS A 595 -11.73 28.10 -0.22
N PRO A 596 -11.73 28.35 1.09
CA PRO A 596 -10.54 28.77 1.82
C PRO A 596 -9.48 27.65 1.88
N PRO A 597 -8.18 28.00 1.98
CA PRO A 597 -7.12 27.03 2.11
C PRO A 597 -7.14 26.32 3.48
N VAL A 598 -7.07 24.99 3.45
CA VAL A 598 -6.85 24.18 4.65
C VAL A 598 -5.38 24.33 5.07
N ARG A 599 -5.16 24.77 6.30
CA ARG A 599 -3.83 25.00 6.88
C ARG A 599 -3.38 23.86 7.80
N ARG A 600 -4.28 23.21 8.53
CA ARG A 600 -3.99 21.99 9.32
C ARG A 600 -5.12 20.96 9.25
N VAL A 601 -4.75 19.70 9.39
CA VAL A 601 -5.68 18.59 9.65
C VAL A 601 -5.12 17.82 10.85
N TYR A 602 -6.00 17.44 11.77
CA TYR A 602 -5.65 16.60 12.90
C TYR A 602 -6.51 15.33 12.90
N LYS A 603 -5.91 14.16 13.16
CA LYS A 603 -6.65 12.93 13.45
C LYS A 603 -7.11 13.00 14.90
N ILE A 604 -8.41 12.92 15.11
CA ILE A 604 -9.01 12.88 16.45
C ILE A 604 -8.96 11.44 16.95
N VAL A 605 -8.43 11.22 18.14
CA VAL A 605 -8.46 9.92 18.81
C VAL A 605 -9.53 9.99 19.89
N THR A 606 -10.64 9.30 19.64
CA THR A 606 -11.83 9.22 20.50
C THR A 606 -11.54 8.32 21.71
N PRO A 607 -12.11 8.56 22.90
CA PRO A 607 -11.98 7.62 24.03
C PRO A 607 -12.46 6.22 23.67
N ALA A 608 -11.81 5.18 24.22
CA ALA A 608 -12.11 3.78 23.93
C ALA A 608 -13.59 3.41 24.20
N GLN A 609 -14.21 3.94 25.25
CA GLN A 609 -15.61 3.69 25.58
C GLN A 609 -16.58 4.22 24.49
N SER A 610 -16.45 5.49 24.09
CA SER A 610 -17.27 6.08 23.02
C SER A 610 -16.97 5.46 21.65
N LEU A 611 -15.74 4.98 21.43
CA LEU A 611 -15.37 4.22 20.24
C LEU A 611 -16.04 2.84 20.21
N ALA A 612 -16.11 2.14 21.35
CA ALA A 612 -16.79 0.85 21.49
C ALA A 612 -18.31 0.99 21.29
N ALA A 613 -18.95 1.97 21.95
CA ALA A 613 -20.38 2.24 21.81
C ALA A 613 -20.76 2.59 20.35
N TYR A 614 -20.00 3.48 19.71
CA TYR A 614 -20.14 3.76 18.26
C TYR A 614 -20.00 2.49 17.39
N ASN A 615 -19.00 1.64 17.67
CA ASN A 615 -18.78 0.42 16.91
C ASN A 615 -19.91 -0.60 17.10
N ALA A 616 -20.47 -0.69 18.31
CA ALA A 616 -21.62 -1.53 18.64
C ALA A 616 -22.89 -1.04 17.95
N TYR A 617 -23.19 0.27 17.99
CA TYR A 617 -24.30 0.87 17.26
C TYR A 617 -24.19 0.62 15.76
N ARG A 618 -23.00 0.84 15.18
CA ARG A 618 -22.71 0.56 13.75
C ARG A 618 -22.91 -0.92 13.39
N ALA A 619 -22.54 -1.85 14.27
CA ALA A 619 -22.77 -3.28 14.07
C ALA A 619 -24.26 -3.65 14.16
N ALA A 620 -24.99 -3.08 15.10
CA ALA A 620 -26.43 -3.29 15.24
C ALA A 620 -27.23 -2.70 14.07
N VAL A 621 -26.78 -1.57 13.48
CA VAL A 621 -27.33 -1.02 12.23
C VAL A 621 -27.02 -1.92 11.04
N GLU A 622 -25.80 -2.45 10.95
CA GLU A 622 -25.43 -3.40 9.88
C GLU A 622 -26.25 -4.69 9.96
N ALA A 623 -26.44 -5.26 11.14
CA ALA A 623 -27.19 -6.51 11.32
C ALA A 623 -28.64 -6.39 10.79
N ARG A 624 -29.32 -5.26 11.05
CA ARG A 624 -30.70 -5.03 10.60
C ARG A 624 -30.84 -4.54 9.16
N GLY A 625 -29.79 -3.93 8.58
CA GLY A 625 -29.87 -3.25 7.27
C GLY A 625 -28.98 -3.81 6.16
N GLN A 626 -28.04 -4.72 6.48
CA GLN A 626 -27.22 -5.47 5.53
C GLN A 626 -26.53 -4.59 4.47
N PHE A 627 -26.03 -3.42 4.85
CA PHE A 627 -25.53 -2.42 3.91
C PHE A 627 -24.26 -2.89 3.16
N VAL A 628 -23.49 -3.82 3.72
CA VAL A 628 -22.34 -4.44 3.05
C VAL A 628 -22.77 -5.33 1.88
N SER A 629 -23.88 -6.07 1.97
CA SER A 629 -24.39 -6.87 0.84
C SER A 629 -24.84 -5.97 -0.31
N SER A 630 -25.42 -4.81 0.02
CA SER A 630 -25.70 -3.71 -0.91
C SER A 630 -24.44 -2.98 -1.44
N GLY A 631 -23.24 -3.47 -1.11
CA GLY A 631 -21.97 -2.91 -1.56
C GLY A 631 -21.67 -1.50 -1.05
N ARG A 632 -22.14 -1.19 0.17
CA ARG A 632 -21.88 0.05 0.92
C ARG A 632 -20.91 -0.24 2.08
N SER A 633 -20.54 0.79 2.83
CA SER A 633 -19.87 0.66 4.13
C SER A 633 -20.80 0.03 5.17
N ALA A 634 -20.26 -0.76 6.10
CA ALA A 634 -21.04 -1.36 7.19
C ALA A 634 -21.68 -0.28 8.10
N GLY A 635 -22.98 -0.43 8.34
CA GLY A 635 -23.86 0.56 8.98
C GLY A 635 -24.22 1.75 8.08
N ASN A 636 -23.94 1.66 6.77
CA ASN A 636 -23.93 2.79 5.83
C ASN A 636 -23.09 3.96 6.39
N GLU A 637 -21.91 3.65 6.95
CA GLU A 637 -21.00 4.65 7.53
C GLU A 637 -20.55 5.67 6.47
N ASN A 638 -20.86 6.94 6.70
CA ASN A 638 -20.55 8.06 5.84
C ASN A 638 -19.65 9.08 6.56
N ARG A 639 -18.88 9.85 5.79
CA ARG A 639 -18.22 11.05 6.31
C ARG A 639 -19.12 12.28 6.14
N ARG A 640 -19.25 13.12 7.19
CA ARG A 640 -20.04 14.36 7.18
C ARG A 640 -19.40 15.46 8.01
N TRP A 641 -19.62 16.70 7.59
CA TRP A 641 -19.14 17.92 8.24
C TRP A 641 -20.05 18.36 9.37
N HIS A 642 -19.46 18.99 10.38
CA HIS A 642 -20.15 19.71 11.45
C HIS A 642 -19.30 20.92 11.86
N GLY A 643 -19.85 22.12 11.73
CA GLY A 643 -19.25 23.33 12.31
C GLY A 643 -19.82 23.57 13.71
N THR A 644 -18.99 24.12 14.59
CA THR A 644 -19.38 24.37 15.99
C THR A 644 -18.59 25.53 16.58
N LYS A 645 -18.91 25.91 17.83
CA LYS A 645 -18.24 26.98 18.57
C LYS A 645 -16.92 26.48 19.20
N ARG A 646 -15.84 27.24 18.95
CA ARG A 646 -14.51 27.06 19.54
C ARG A 646 -14.15 28.29 20.36
N SER A 647 -13.94 28.11 21.66
CA SER A 647 -13.58 29.19 22.61
C SER A 647 -12.14 29.09 23.13
N CYS A 648 -11.24 28.46 22.37
CA CYS A 648 -9.82 28.32 22.69
C CYS A 648 -9.01 27.97 21.42
N ASN A 649 -7.70 28.20 21.44
CA ASN A 649 -6.82 28.03 20.28
C ASN A 649 -6.54 26.57 19.86
N LEU A 650 -7.30 25.57 20.32
CA LEU A 650 -7.13 24.17 19.91
C LEU A 650 -7.10 24.03 18.37
N GLY A 651 -6.05 23.40 17.85
CA GLY A 651 -5.79 23.24 16.42
C GLY A 651 -4.92 24.35 15.79
N ASP A 652 -4.61 25.41 16.53
CA ASP A 652 -3.59 26.38 16.13
C ASP A 652 -2.19 25.77 16.32
N LYS A 653 -1.14 26.37 15.73
CA LYS A 653 0.22 25.79 15.74
C LYS A 653 0.71 25.58 17.19
N GLY A 654 0.95 24.34 17.59
CA GLY A 654 1.38 23.97 18.96
C GLY A 654 0.25 23.82 19.98
N HIS A 655 -0.99 24.19 19.66
CA HIS A 655 -2.13 24.12 20.57
C HIS A 655 -2.92 22.80 20.38
N THR A 656 -2.39 21.70 20.91
CA THR A 656 -3.00 20.36 20.81
C THR A 656 -3.82 19.93 22.03
N GLN A 657 -3.77 20.69 23.13
CA GLN A 657 -4.43 20.35 24.39
C GLN A 657 -5.88 20.85 24.45
N PHE A 658 -6.80 20.00 24.91
CA PHE A 658 -8.20 20.38 25.13
C PHE A 658 -8.31 21.31 26.34
N CYS A 659 -9.09 22.39 26.21
CA CYS A 659 -9.49 23.17 27.37
C CYS A 659 -10.58 22.44 28.20
N SER A 660 -10.68 22.79 29.49
CA SER A 660 -11.71 22.31 30.40
C SER A 660 -13.05 23.05 30.25
N ASN A 661 -13.09 24.20 29.55
CA ASN A 661 -14.28 25.03 29.38
C ASN A 661 -15.42 24.25 28.69
N THR A 662 -16.50 24.00 29.41
CA THR A 662 -17.68 23.24 28.95
C THR A 662 -18.43 23.95 27.82
N SER A 663 -18.37 25.30 27.77
CA SER A 663 -18.94 26.14 26.70
C SER A 663 -18.12 26.14 25.41
N CYS A 664 -16.92 25.53 25.40
CA CYS A 664 -16.18 25.25 24.18
C CYS A 664 -16.70 23.96 23.53
N SER A 665 -17.79 24.06 22.77
CA SER A 665 -18.46 22.93 22.12
C SER A 665 -17.51 22.04 21.33
N LEU A 666 -16.52 22.63 20.64
CA LEU A 666 -15.49 21.87 19.92
C LEU A 666 -14.70 20.92 20.84
N CYS A 667 -14.16 21.44 21.94
CA CYS A 667 -13.42 20.63 22.92
C CYS A 667 -14.30 19.55 23.54
N SER A 668 -15.55 19.88 23.90
CA SER A 668 -16.48 18.91 24.48
C SER A 668 -16.81 17.76 23.51
N ILE A 669 -17.16 18.06 22.25
CA ILE A 669 -17.42 17.04 21.23
C ILE A 669 -16.19 16.16 20.98
N MET A 670 -14.99 16.75 20.96
CA MET A 670 -13.76 15.98 20.72
C MET A 670 -13.29 15.15 21.92
N ARG A 671 -13.64 15.57 23.14
CA ARG A 671 -13.28 14.90 24.40
C ARG A 671 -14.21 13.73 24.75
N SER A 672 -15.52 13.87 24.51
CA SER A 672 -16.56 12.91 24.96
C SER A 672 -17.54 12.45 23.86
N SER A 673 -17.24 12.71 22.59
CA SER A 673 -18.20 12.60 21.46
C SER A 673 -19.36 13.59 21.56
N PHE A 674 -20.28 13.50 20.60
CA PHE A 674 -21.49 14.33 20.53
C PHE A 674 -22.49 13.96 21.63
N ASP A 675 -23.23 14.96 22.10
CA ASP A 675 -24.38 14.75 22.97
C ASP A 675 -25.61 15.53 22.49
N ILE A 676 -26.68 14.79 22.19
CA ILE A 676 -28.01 15.28 21.78
C ILE A 676 -28.73 16.06 22.88
N THR A 677 -28.34 15.96 24.16
CA THR A 677 -28.88 16.88 25.18
C THR A 677 -28.42 18.32 24.94
N LEU A 678 -27.27 18.51 24.28
CA LEU A 678 -26.64 19.80 24.00
C LEU A 678 -27.03 20.40 22.64
N TRP A 679 -28.01 19.81 21.96
CA TRP A 679 -28.60 20.33 20.72
C TRP A 679 -29.17 21.76 20.91
N GLY A 680 -29.43 22.45 19.80
CA GLY A 680 -30.16 23.73 19.81
C GLY A 680 -29.46 24.92 20.46
N LYS A 681 -28.37 24.74 21.24
CA LYS A 681 -27.72 25.80 22.05
C LYS A 681 -27.25 27.08 21.32
N LYS A 682 -27.23 27.11 19.98
CA LYS A 682 -26.95 28.31 19.16
C LYS A 682 -28.21 28.92 18.50
N THR A 683 -29.28 28.14 18.32
CA THR A 683 -30.42 28.49 17.44
C THR A 683 -31.79 28.34 18.09
N GLY A 684 -31.90 27.69 19.25
CA GLY A 684 -33.17 27.28 19.88
C GLY A 684 -33.97 26.21 19.12
N TRP A 685 -33.58 25.92 17.87
CA TRP A 685 -34.42 25.29 16.87
C TRP A 685 -33.61 24.50 15.84
N GLY A 686 -34.24 23.52 15.19
CA GLY A 686 -33.72 22.80 14.05
C GLY A 686 -34.85 22.27 13.16
N ARG A 687 -34.60 22.20 11.85
CA ARG A 687 -35.56 21.81 10.80
C ARG A 687 -36.20 20.44 11.01
N PHE A 688 -35.49 19.55 11.70
CA PHE A 688 -35.90 18.18 12.02
C PHE A 688 -35.83 17.94 13.54
N GLY A 689 -36.18 18.96 14.32
CA GLY A 689 -36.28 18.91 15.78
C GLY A 689 -34.98 18.56 16.50
N LYS A 690 -35.10 17.78 17.58
CA LYS A 690 -34.01 17.42 18.51
C LYS A 690 -33.14 16.32 17.93
N GLY A 691 -32.11 16.70 17.18
CA GLY A 691 -31.14 15.79 16.58
C GLY A 691 -29.72 16.38 16.48
N ILE A 692 -28.78 15.54 16.07
CA ILE A 692 -27.39 15.92 15.79
C ILE A 692 -27.25 16.17 14.29
N TYR A 693 -27.08 17.45 13.92
CA TYR A 693 -27.05 17.92 12.53
C TYR A 693 -25.65 17.86 11.93
N THR A 694 -25.55 17.32 10.72
CA THR A 694 -24.34 17.27 9.89
C THR A 694 -24.69 17.48 8.42
N SER A 695 -23.70 17.72 7.56
CA SER A 695 -23.91 17.88 6.10
C SER A 695 -22.82 17.19 5.28
N SER A 696 -23.12 16.82 4.04
CA SER A 696 -22.09 16.45 3.05
C SER A 696 -21.39 17.69 2.46
N THR A 697 -21.99 18.87 2.61
CA THR A 697 -21.49 20.17 2.13
C THR A 697 -20.71 20.91 3.22
N SER A 698 -19.42 21.19 2.98
CA SER A 698 -18.53 21.84 3.97
C SER A 698 -18.87 23.31 4.17
N SER A 699 -19.21 24.05 3.10
CA SER A 699 -19.58 25.46 3.17
C SER A 699 -20.85 25.70 4.00
N LYS A 700 -21.83 24.79 3.96
CA LYS A 700 -23.03 24.85 4.81
C LYS A 700 -22.68 24.65 6.29
N SER A 701 -21.72 23.77 6.58
CA SER A 701 -21.24 23.55 7.93
C SER A 701 -20.31 24.69 8.43
N ASN A 702 -19.65 25.42 7.53
CA ASN A 702 -18.81 26.57 7.86
C ASN A 702 -19.59 27.72 8.52
N ASP A 703 -20.88 27.89 8.22
CA ASP A 703 -21.75 28.91 8.81
C ASP A 703 -21.97 28.67 10.32
N TYR A 704 -21.83 27.43 10.76
CA TYR A 704 -21.89 27.03 12.17
C TYR A 704 -20.50 27.02 12.85
N SER A 705 -19.40 27.06 12.09
CA SER A 705 -18.04 27.20 12.62
C SER A 705 -17.79 28.63 13.11
N GLN A 706 -17.57 28.78 14.41
CA GLN A 706 -17.37 30.08 15.05
C GLN A 706 -16.21 30.05 16.05
N ASN A 707 -15.33 31.04 15.99
CA ASN A 707 -14.32 31.28 17.02
C ASN A 707 -14.82 32.35 18.00
N ASP A 708 -14.77 32.05 19.29
CA ASP A 708 -14.92 33.03 20.38
C ASP A 708 -13.54 33.41 20.98
N CYS A 709 -12.45 32.94 20.36
CA CYS A 709 -11.06 33.21 20.72
C CYS A 709 -10.33 33.90 19.56
N LYS A 710 -9.35 34.77 19.87
CA LYS A 710 -8.47 35.37 18.86
C LYS A 710 -7.62 34.27 18.19
N SER A 711 -7.91 33.98 16.93
CA SER A 711 -7.20 32.98 16.13
C SER A 711 -7.38 33.26 14.63
N PRO A 712 -6.34 33.11 13.79
CA PRO A 712 -6.41 33.34 12.35
C PRO A 712 -7.05 32.18 11.56
N LEU A 713 -7.50 31.11 12.22
CA LEU A 713 -8.07 29.92 11.55
C LEU A 713 -9.45 29.57 12.09
N LYS A 714 -10.40 29.23 11.21
CA LYS A 714 -11.67 28.58 11.55
C LYS A 714 -11.47 27.07 11.76
N ALA A 715 -12.43 26.43 12.41
CA ALA A 715 -12.33 25.06 12.93
C ALA A 715 -13.60 24.25 12.62
N ILE A 716 -13.47 23.17 11.84
CA ILE A 716 -14.60 22.32 11.42
C ILE A 716 -14.30 20.84 11.64
N LEU A 717 -15.30 20.08 12.08
CA LEU A 717 -15.18 18.64 12.32
C LEU A 717 -15.59 17.84 11.08
N LEU A 718 -14.77 16.85 10.72
CA LEU A 718 -15.14 15.77 9.81
C LEU A 718 -15.41 14.50 10.62
N ASN A 719 -16.66 14.07 10.60
CA ASN A 719 -17.20 13.02 11.45
C ASN A 719 -17.40 11.73 10.66
N LYS A 720 -17.37 10.58 11.34
CA LYS A 720 -17.98 9.35 10.85
C LYS A 720 -19.41 9.28 11.38
N VAL A 721 -20.39 9.08 10.51
CA VAL A 721 -21.81 8.98 10.86
C VAL A 721 -22.38 7.69 10.31
N VAL A 722 -23.01 6.90 11.17
CA VAL A 722 -23.77 5.69 10.85
C VAL A 722 -25.13 6.15 10.33
N VAL A 723 -25.29 6.20 9.00
CA VAL A 723 -26.53 6.70 8.37
C VAL A 723 -27.64 5.66 8.40
N GLY A 724 -27.27 4.36 8.41
CA GLY A 724 -28.21 3.26 8.27
C GLY A 724 -29.18 3.45 7.10
N LYS A 725 -30.46 3.13 7.34
CA LYS A 725 -31.57 3.42 6.43
C LYS A 725 -32.08 4.83 6.74
N GLY A 726 -31.63 5.83 5.97
CA GLY A 726 -32.05 7.23 6.16
C GLY A 726 -33.41 7.54 5.52
N CYS A 727 -34.28 8.21 6.26
CA CYS A 727 -35.59 8.68 5.80
C CYS A 727 -35.44 9.98 5.01
N LYS A 728 -35.87 10.02 3.74
CA LYS A 728 -35.82 11.24 2.92
C LYS A 728 -36.98 12.17 3.26
N LEU A 729 -36.68 13.41 3.63
CA LEU A 729 -37.67 14.46 3.85
C LEU A 729 -37.37 15.68 2.95
N LEU A 730 -38.44 16.32 2.47
CA LEU A 730 -38.41 17.47 1.53
C LEU A 730 -39.04 18.74 2.12
N GLN A 731 -39.52 18.66 3.36
CA GLN A 731 -40.12 19.76 4.14
C GLN A 731 -39.65 19.63 5.58
N ASP A 732 -39.65 20.74 6.32
CA ASP A 732 -39.25 20.77 7.72
C ASP A 732 -40.25 19.99 8.60
N ASN A 733 -39.75 19.22 9.57
CA ASN A 733 -40.56 18.64 10.64
C ASN A 733 -39.86 18.86 11.99
N THR A 734 -40.12 20.03 12.56
CA THR A 734 -39.50 20.56 13.78
C THR A 734 -39.85 19.77 15.04
N THR A 735 -40.84 18.86 14.98
CA THR A 735 -41.31 18.06 16.12
C THR A 735 -40.51 16.77 16.35
N LEU A 736 -39.65 16.38 15.40
CA LEU A 736 -38.93 15.10 15.48
C LEU A 736 -37.95 15.04 16.67
N THR A 737 -38.01 13.95 17.42
CA THR A 737 -37.09 13.60 18.51
C THR A 737 -36.38 12.26 18.26
N ALA A 738 -36.75 11.57 17.18
CA ALA A 738 -36.27 10.28 16.72
C ALA A 738 -36.37 10.22 15.18
N PRO A 739 -35.68 9.31 14.47
CA PRO A 739 -35.98 9.07 13.06
C PRO A 739 -37.40 8.48 12.92
N PRO A 740 -38.08 8.69 11.79
CA PRO A 740 -39.36 8.03 11.49
C PRO A 740 -39.26 6.49 11.60
N ALA A 741 -40.37 5.85 11.92
CA ALA A 741 -40.42 4.41 12.21
C ALA A 741 -39.79 3.56 11.09
N GLY A 742 -38.88 2.65 11.45
CA GLY A 742 -38.17 1.81 10.50
C GLY A 742 -37.04 2.51 9.73
N PHE A 743 -36.53 3.64 10.21
CA PHE A 743 -35.34 4.35 9.70
C PHE A 743 -34.33 4.64 10.84
N ASP A 744 -33.07 4.87 10.49
CA ASP A 744 -31.98 5.16 11.44
C ASP A 744 -31.60 6.65 11.50
N SER A 745 -31.91 7.41 10.44
CA SER A 745 -31.57 8.84 10.31
C SER A 745 -32.64 9.60 9.50
N VAL A 746 -32.55 10.93 9.48
CA VAL A 746 -33.23 11.78 8.48
C VAL A 746 -32.21 12.31 7.46
N LEU A 747 -32.63 12.37 6.19
CA LEU A 747 -31.91 12.91 5.05
C LEU A 747 -32.75 14.03 4.44
N ALA A 748 -32.34 15.28 4.64
CA ALA A 748 -32.94 16.43 4.00
C ALA A 748 -32.32 16.62 2.61
N GLU A 749 -33.10 16.43 1.55
CA GLU A 749 -32.65 16.63 0.17
C GLU A 749 -33.07 18.01 -0.35
N LYS A 750 -32.30 18.56 -1.31
CA LYS A 750 -32.51 19.93 -1.81
C LYS A 750 -33.83 20.01 -2.59
N GLY A 751 -34.78 20.80 -2.07
CA GLY A 751 -36.14 20.96 -2.59
C GLY A 751 -37.05 21.58 -1.52
N GLY A 752 -38.23 22.07 -1.89
CA GLY A 752 -39.13 22.74 -0.94
C GLY A 752 -38.45 23.92 -0.25
N SER A 753 -38.47 23.98 1.09
CA SER A 753 -37.79 25.00 1.90
C SER A 753 -36.27 24.77 2.10
N LEU A 754 -35.70 23.69 1.54
CA LEU A 754 -34.36 23.18 1.85
C LEU A 754 -33.32 23.57 0.79
N ASN A 755 -32.49 24.57 1.11
CA ASN A 755 -31.45 25.08 0.22
C ASN A 755 -30.21 24.18 0.08
N TYR A 756 -29.85 23.43 1.15
CA TYR A 756 -28.63 22.62 1.24
C TYR A 756 -28.84 21.38 2.13
N ASP A 757 -28.14 20.29 1.82
CA ASP A 757 -28.34 18.97 2.43
C ASP A 757 -28.05 18.89 3.94
N GLU A 758 -28.89 18.14 4.65
CA GLU A 758 -28.72 17.81 6.08
C GLU A 758 -28.85 16.30 6.30
N LEU A 759 -27.97 15.74 7.13
CA LEU A 759 -28.12 14.44 7.75
C LEU A 759 -28.32 14.68 9.25
N VAL A 760 -29.43 14.18 9.79
CA VAL A 760 -29.77 14.27 11.21
C VAL A 760 -29.83 12.87 11.79
N VAL A 761 -29.08 12.63 12.88
CA VAL A 761 -29.14 11.40 13.68
C VAL A 761 -29.58 11.71 15.10
N TYR A 762 -30.30 10.78 15.71
CA TYR A 762 -31.01 10.99 16.99
C TYR A 762 -30.45 10.13 18.13
N ASN A 763 -29.20 9.68 17.98
CA ASN A 763 -28.49 8.85 18.96
C ASN A 763 -27.01 9.28 18.98
N ASN A 764 -26.43 9.42 20.18
CA ASN A 764 -25.05 9.87 20.37
C ASN A 764 -24.03 8.91 19.73
N ASP A 765 -24.29 7.60 19.76
CA ASP A 765 -23.43 6.55 19.20
C ASP A 765 -23.54 6.40 17.68
N ALA A 766 -24.53 7.06 17.05
CA ALA A 766 -24.62 7.11 15.59
C ALA A 766 -23.51 7.97 14.95
N ILE A 767 -22.76 8.75 15.73
CA ILE A 767 -21.77 9.71 15.23
C ILE A 767 -20.52 9.75 16.10
N ARG A 768 -19.34 9.91 15.48
CA ARG A 768 -18.13 10.29 16.20
C ARG A 768 -17.25 11.25 15.40
N PRO A 769 -16.56 12.20 16.06
CA PRO A 769 -15.57 13.04 15.40
C PRO A 769 -14.37 12.20 14.92
N SER A 770 -13.86 12.45 13.72
CA SER A 770 -12.73 11.70 13.15
C SER A 770 -11.54 12.58 12.79
N PHE A 771 -11.77 13.80 12.28
CA PHE A 771 -10.74 14.79 12.02
C PHE A 771 -11.20 16.19 12.42
N LEU A 772 -10.27 17.00 12.88
CA LEU A 772 -10.40 18.45 12.98
C LEU A 772 -9.67 19.07 11.78
N VAL A 773 -10.33 19.98 11.08
CA VAL A 773 -9.77 20.73 9.95
C VAL A 773 -9.69 22.20 10.32
N MET A 774 -8.51 22.78 10.17
CA MET A 774 -8.21 24.17 10.45
C MET A 774 -7.90 24.89 9.15
N TYR A 775 -8.62 25.96 8.86
CA TYR A 775 -8.65 26.61 7.56
C TYR A 775 -8.80 28.13 7.74
N GLU A 776 -8.47 28.92 6.72
CA GLU A 776 -8.62 30.38 6.78
C GLU A 776 -10.11 30.80 6.75
N PRO A 777 -10.48 31.94 7.35
CA PRO A 777 -11.87 32.31 7.60
C PRO A 777 -12.74 32.51 6.34
#